data_AF-A0A453IW88-F1
#
_entry.id   AF-A0A453IW88-F1
#
_cell.length_a   1.000
_cell.length_b   1.000
_cell.length_c   1.000
_cell.angle_alpha   90.00
_cell.angle_beta   90.00
_cell.angle_gamma   90.00
#
_symmetry.space_group_name_H-M   'P 1'
#
loop_
_entity.id
_entity.type
_entity.pdbx_description
1 polymer ?
#
loop_
_entity_poly.entity_id
_entity_poly.type
_entity_poly.pdbx_seq_one_letter_code
_entity_poly.pdbx_strand_id
1 'polypeptide(L)'
;MEPDLTLDEVAEQNRSAPDAEDEDAFVVEEIGDSSDDRQAEPTVMLEPKKGMMFSSEDDAVRFYKAYARKKGFGVIRRTTRHGEDKMLTYFTLACNRQGKAQYSAKNSFKPNPSTRMQCPAKSNFSRRGENFCITTVTLEHNHPISPSKARFLRCHKKVDLHSKRRLELNDQAGACMNKNFGSPVMEAGNLEFGEKEYTNYLQEKRSLKLGAGDAHALYQYFLHMQSKDPAFFHVMDVAEDGRLRNVFWADARSRAAYESYWDVITFDTTYLTNKYTIPLATFVGVNHHGESVLLGCGLLSNEDTETFVWLFKSWLCCMSCKPPNAIITDQCKPMQNAIEEVFPQARHRWCTCHIMKKIPEKLNGYEKIKSTLSNVVYDSLTKHGFDKTWVEMINKYDLQDNEWLAELYDNKNRWVPAYVKDTFWAGMSSTKRSESVNAFFDGYVNARTTLKQFVEQYENALRDKVEKENKADSKSFQQQIPCITHYDFERQFQAAYTTAKFKEFQDQLRGKIYCYPTHLNREGSIFTFGVREDSKIFCEGEDGKGKEKRVILEFIVLFNQGECDVQCMCRLFEFRGILCSHIISVLALMEITDVPSRYILQRWRKDIKRKHTFIRCSYDDMIDTQVVQRYDNLCKRSRELAENGAESDALHDLVMDGLNELQSKIDAYRAR
;
A
#
# COMPACT_ATOMS: atom_id res chain seq x y z
N MET A 1 -43.52 45.85 5.41
CA MET A 1 -43.27 46.60 6.65
C MET A 1 -41.99 46.07 7.26
N GLU A 2 -40.87 46.63 6.80
CA GLU A 2 -39.70 46.90 7.64
C GLU A 2 -40.10 47.96 8.70
N PRO A 3 -39.40 48.10 9.85
CA PRO A 3 -38.02 48.60 9.85
C PRO A 3 -37.03 48.00 10.86
N ASP A 4 -35.82 47.75 10.36
CA ASP A 4 -34.59 48.50 10.68
C ASP A 4 -34.42 49.08 12.09
N LEU A 5 -33.36 48.64 12.80
CA LEU A 5 -32.70 49.44 13.85
C LEU A 5 -31.18 49.19 13.82
N THR A 6 -30.49 50.22 13.37
CA THR A 6 -29.04 50.44 13.47
C THR A 6 -28.65 51.15 14.78
N LEU A 7 -27.49 50.75 15.30
CA LEU A 7 -26.40 51.54 15.93
C LEU A 7 -26.65 52.44 17.18
N ASP A 8 -25.78 52.18 18.17
CA ASP A 8 -25.18 53.09 19.18
C ASP A 8 -26.12 53.66 20.26
N GLU A 9 -25.85 53.63 21.57
CA GLU A 9 -24.63 53.56 22.37
C GLU A 9 -25.08 53.25 23.82
N VAL A 10 -24.38 52.41 24.60
CA VAL A 10 -23.75 52.76 25.90
C VAL A 10 -22.76 51.65 26.28
N ALA A 11 -21.57 52.12 26.62
CA ALA A 11 -20.31 51.45 26.89
C ALA A 11 -20.25 50.57 28.17
N GLU A 12 -19.16 49.79 28.20
CA GLU A 12 -18.43 49.24 29.36
C GLU A 12 -18.97 48.00 30.07
N GLN A 13 -18.52 46.82 29.63
CA GLN A 13 -17.61 45.95 30.42
C GLN A 13 -17.26 44.65 29.63
N ASN A 14 -16.01 44.21 29.78
CA ASN A 14 -15.45 42.90 29.39
C ASN A 14 -14.98 42.70 27.94
N ARG A 15 -13.79 43.26 27.64
CA ARG A 15 -12.85 42.62 26.70
C ARG A 15 -12.16 41.48 27.43
N SER A 16 -12.57 40.24 27.19
CA SER A 16 -11.78 39.04 27.48
C SER A 16 -11.05 38.63 26.21
N ALA A 17 -9.74 38.89 26.16
CA ALA A 17 -8.84 38.32 25.16
C ALA A 17 -8.70 36.80 25.38
N PRO A 18 -8.57 35.99 24.31
CA PRO A 18 -8.29 34.57 24.45
C PRO A 18 -6.87 34.36 25.01
N ASP A 19 -6.77 33.41 25.95
CA ASP A 19 -5.55 32.98 26.63
C ASP A 19 -4.46 32.61 25.59
N ALA A 20 -3.35 33.36 25.61
CA ALA A 20 -2.14 33.02 24.88
C ALA A 20 -1.43 31.89 25.64
N GLU A 21 -1.55 30.66 25.14
CA GLU A 21 -0.70 29.55 25.54
C GLU A 21 0.76 29.85 25.17
N ASP A 22 1.67 29.50 26.09
CA ASP A 22 3.12 29.70 26.03
C ASP A 22 3.67 29.38 24.63
N GLU A 23 4.16 30.42 23.93
CA GLU A 23 4.87 30.25 22.66
C GLU A 23 6.07 29.32 22.82
N ASP A 24 6.10 28.32 21.94
CA ASP A 24 7.16 27.36 21.74
C ASP A 24 8.55 28.02 21.69
N ALA A 25 9.40 27.61 22.62
CA ALA A 25 10.82 27.92 22.55
C ALA A 25 11.44 27.23 21.33
N PHE A 26 11.78 28.03 20.33
CA PHE A 26 12.51 27.71 19.10
C PHE A 26 13.59 26.63 19.31
N VAL A 27 13.33 25.42 18.80
CA VAL A 27 14.31 24.33 18.68
C VAL A 27 14.92 24.43 17.29
N VAL A 28 16.21 24.73 17.21
CA VAL A 28 16.97 24.64 15.96
C VAL A 28 17.14 23.14 15.63
N GLU A 29 16.55 22.70 14.52
CA GLU A 29 16.88 21.42 13.89
C GLU A 29 18.30 21.51 13.32
N GLU A 30 19.20 20.60 13.73
CA GLU A 30 20.51 20.43 13.11
C GLU A 30 20.58 19.10 12.37
N ILE A 31 21.15 19.20 11.17
CA ILE A 31 21.39 18.16 10.18
C ILE A 31 22.43 17.16 10.71
N GLY A 32 22.26 15.89 10.33
CA GLY A 32 23.01 14.75 10.85
C GLY A 32 24.52 14.89 10.69
N ASP A 33 25.24 14.42 11.72
CA ASP A 33 26.68 14.32 11.68
C ASP A 33 27.12 12.86 11.83
N SER A 34 28.14 12.54 11.05
CA SER A 34 28.76 11.25 10.88
C SER A 34 29.95 11.06 11.82
N SER A 35 30.15 9.80 12.19
CA SER A 35 31.45 9.14 12.41
C SER A 35 32.11 9.13 13.80
N ASP A 36 32.78 7.99 13.98
CA ASP A 36 34.00 7.68 14.71
C ASP A 36 33.95 7.50 16.24
N ASP A 37 33.81 6.22 16.58
CA ASP A 37 34.15 5.60 17.86
C ASP A 37 35.68 5.69 18.05
N ARG A 38 36.15 6.69 18.79
CA ARG A 38 37.52 6.72 19.31
C ARG A 38 37.53 6.97 20.81
N GLN A 39 38.16 6.04 21.52
CA GLN A 39 38.38 6.00 22.95
C GLN A 39 38.85 7.37 23.50
N ALA A 40 38.12 7.90 24.48
CA ALA A 40 38.42 9.18 25.09
C ALA A 40 39.56 9.07 26.11
N GLU A 41 40.72 9.64 25.79
CA GLU A 41 41.75 10.05 26.75
C GLU A 41 41.20 11.13 27.71
N PRO A 42 41.71 11.22 28.96
CA PRO A 42 41.20 12.14 29.97
C PRO A 42 41.51 13.59 29.60
N THR A 43 40.57 14.25 28.92
CA THR A 43 40.68 15.67 28.55
C THR A 43 40.69 16.53 29.81
N VAL A 44 41.81 17.21 30.05
CA VAL A 44 41.96 18.22 31.11
C VAL A 44 40.85 19.27 30.94
N MET A 45 40.06 19.46 31.99
CA MET A 45 38.89 20.34 31.99
C MET A 45 39.29 21.81 31.93
N LEU A 46 38.91 22.49 30.85
CA LEU A 46 39.04 23.94 30.73
C LEU A 46 37.76 24.61 31.25
N GLU A 47 37.87 25.35 32.35
CA GLU A 47 36.77 26.20 32.83
C GLU A 47 36.58 27.40 31.87
N PRO A 48 35.34 27.83 31.58
CA PRO A 48 35.09 28.97 30.71
C PRO A 48 35.74 30.23 31.27
N LYS A 49 36.66 30.82 30.53
CA LYS A 49 37.37 32.06 30.91
C LYS A 49 37.11 33.15 29.88
N LYS A 50 37.04 34.38 30.37
CA LYS A 50 36.99 35.58 29.51
C LYS A 50 38.21 35.55 28.57
N GLY A 51 37.97 35.77 27.29
CA GLY A 51 39.00 35.75 26.24
C GLY A 51 39.16 34.44 25.46
N MET A 52 38.48 33.35 25.84
CA MET A 52 38.47 32.11 25.04
C MET A 52 37.82 32.36 23.67
N MET A 53 38.42 31.80 22.62
CA MET A 53 38.04 31.97 21.21
C MET A 53 37.51 30.66 20.63
N PHE A 54 36.50 30.74 19.76
CA PHE A 54 35.88 29.61 19.08
C PHE A 54 35.72 29.91 17.59
N SER A 55 35.97 28.91 16.75
CA SER A 55 35.85 28.97 15.28
C SER A 55 34.42 29.14 14.79
N SER A 56 33.45 28.61 15.52
CA SER A 56 32.03 28.68 15.17
C SER A 56 31.16 28.92 16.40
N GLU A 57 29.92 29.31 16.15
CA GLU A 57 28.88 29.35 17.17
C GLU A 57 28.66 27.97 17.80
N ASP A 58 28.62 26.92 16.97
CA ASP A 58 28.36 25.56 17.41
C ASP A 58 29.45 25.04 18.32
N ASP A 59 30.71 25.37 18.05
CA ASP A 59 31.85 25.02 18.92
C ASP A 59 31.73 25.70 20.30
N ALA A 60 31.35 26.98 20.31
CA ALA A 60 31.13 27.72 21.55
C ALA A 60 29.96 27.16 22.37
N VAL A 61 28.86 26.79 21.71
CA VAL A 61 27.69 26.16 22.34
C VAL A 61 28.04 24.76 22.85
N ARG A 62 28.76 23.96 22.06
CA ARG A 62 29.20 22.60 22.43
C ARG A 62 30.12 22.64 23.65
N PHE A 63 31.09 23.55 23.67
CA PHE A 63 31.98 23.75 24.81
C PHE A 63 31.23 24.09 26.10
N TYR A 64 30.34 25.10 26.05
CA TYR A 64 29.63 25.53 27.26
C TYR A 64 28.60 24.49 27.74
N LYS A 65 27.95 23.76 26.83
CA LYS A 65 27.08 22.63 27.17
C LYS A 65 27.85 21.47 27.80
N ALA A 66 29.05 21.15 27.30
CA ALA A 66 29.91 20.11 27.88
C ALA A 66 30.36 20.48 29.30
N TYR A 67 30.77 21.74 29.51
CA TYR A 67 31.05 22.27 30.85
C TYR A 67 29.84 22.15 31.78
N ALA A 68 28.67 22.57 31.32
CA ALA A 68 27.43 22.52 32.10
C ALA A 68 26.99 21.10 32.43
N ARG A 69 27.16 20.13 31.50
CA ARG A 69 26.87 18.71 31.72
C ARG A 69 27.75 18.14 32.83
N LYS A 70 29.04 18.46 32.83
CA LYS A 70 29.97 17.96 33.86
C LYS A 70 29.79 18.63 35.22
N LYS A 71 29.48 19.93 35.27
CA LYS A 71 29.19 20.64 36.54
C LYS A 71 27.77 20.36 37.06
N GLY A 72 26.86 19.91 36.19
CA GLY A 72 25.54 19.41 36.58
C GLY A 72 24.41 20.44 36.57
N PHE A 73 24.41 21.35 35.60
CA PHE A 73 23.34 22.32 35.38
C PHE A 73 22.89 22.35 33.91
N GLY A 74 21.71 22.92 33.66
CA GLY A 74 21.15 23.02 32.31
C GLY A 74 21.45 24.37 31.67
N VAL A 75 21.60 24.39 30.35
CA VAL A 75 21.90 25.60 29.58
C VAL A 75 20.69 26.01 28.75
N ILE A 76 20.36 27.30 28.76
CA ILE A 76 19.36 27.94 27.89
C ILE A 76 19.99 29.14 27.18
N ARG A 77 19.58 29.40 25.95
CA ARG A 77 19.95 30.61 25.20
C ARG A 77 18.99 31.74 25.56
N ARG A 78 19.51 32.94 25.87
CA ARG A 78 18.69 34.06 26.36
C ARG A 78 18.62 35.24 25.41
N THR A 79 19.78 35.69 24.95
CA THR A 79 19.89 36.89 24.14
C THR A 79 20.66 36.52 22.88
N THR A 80 20.19 37.02 21.75
CA THR A 80 20.89 36.98 20.46
C THR A 80 20.81 38.37 19.84
N ARG A 81 21.93 38.88 19.35
CA ARG A 81 21.97 40.09 18.52
C ARG A 81 22.62 39.73 17.19
N HIS A 82 22.02 40.24 16.13
CA HIS A 82 22.51 40.11 14.77
C HIS A 82 23.00 41.48 14.28
N GLY A 83 24.02 41.50 13.44
CA GLY A 83 24.47 42.70 12.74
C GLY A 83 23.53 43.09 11.60
N GLU A 84 23.83 44.21 10.94
CA GLU A 84 23.09 44.67 9.75
C GLU A 84 23.17 43.66 8.58
N ASP A 85 24.20 42.82 8.57
CA ASP A 85 24.43 41.71 7.65
C ASP A 85 23.63 40.43 7.98
N LYS A 86 22.71 40.49 8.96
CA LYS A 86 21.98 39.34 9.55
C LYS A 86 22.88 38.28 10.21
N MET A 87 24.18 38.51 10.35
CA MET A 87 25.06 37.55 10.99
C MET A 87 25.04 37.71 12.51
N LEU A 88 25.16 36.61 13.24
CA LEU A 88 25.15 36.63 14.70
C LEU A 88 26.40 37.37 15.24
N THR A 89 26.17 38.47 15.95
CA THR A 89 27.24 39.30 16.55
C THR A 89 27.40 39.04 18.03
N TYR A 90 26.34 38.61 18.72
CA TYR A 90 26.37 38.38 20.17
C TYR A 90 25.33 37.35 20.60
N PHE A 91 25.69 36.47 21.54
CA PHE A 91 24.71 35.62 22.20
C PHE A 91 25.05 35.31 23.67
N THR A 92 24.03 35.02 24.46
CA THR A 92 24.15 34.66 25.89
C THR A 92 23.66 33.24 26.13
N LEU A 93 24.51 32.40 26.71
CA LEU A 93 24.16 31.11 27.28
C LEU A 93 24.07 31.23 28.80
N ALA A 94 22.97 30.81 29.39
CA ALA A 94 22.73 30.94 30.82
C ALA A 94 22.21 29.66 31.44
N CYS A 95 22.23 29.60 32.78
CA CYS A 95 21.59 28.52 33.51
C CYS A 95 20.08 28.48 33.21
N ASN A 96 19.52 27.28 33.02
CA ASN A 96 18.09 27.05 32.82
C ASN A 96 17.21 27.59 33.96
N ARG A 97 17.79 27.81 35.15
CA ARG A 97 17.14 28.41 36.32
C ARG A 97 17.23 29.94 36.39
N GLN A 98 17.78 30.59 35.37
CA GLN A 98 17.80 32.06 35.27
C GLN A 98 16.39 32.62 34.98
N GLY A 99 16.05 33.76 35.57
CA GLY A 99 14.74 34.43 35.45
C GLY A 99 13.91 34.40 36.74
N LYS A 100 12.88 35.26 36.83
CA LYS A 100 11.96 35.31 37.98
C LYS A 100 10.86 34.25 37.82
N ALA A 101 10.45 33.64 38.92
CA ALA A 101 9.22 32.85 38.94
C ALA A 101 8.04 33.79 38.67
N GLN A 102 7.19 33.42 37.71
CA GLN A 102 5.96 34.13 37.42
C GLN A 102 4.81 33.40 38.10
N TYR A 103 4.04 34.12 38.91
CA TYR A 103 2.86 33.60 39.58
C TYR A 103 1.63 34.13 38.84
N SER A 104 0.82 33.22 38.30
CA SER A 104 -0.46 33.58 37.66
C SER A 104 -1.53 33.77 38.72
N ALA A 105 -2.30 34.87 38.63
CA ALA A 105 -3.39 35.18 39.55
C ALA A 105 -4.56 34.17 39.49
N LYS A 106 -4.62 33.31 38.46
CA LYS A 106 -5.65 32.26 38.30
C LYS A 106 -5.47 31.06 39.26
N ASN A 107 -4.31 30.87 39.90
CA ASN A 107 -4.00 29.68 40.73
C ASN A 107 -3.30 30.00 42.07
N SER A 108 -3.90 30.90 42.86
CA SER A 108 -3.34 31.38 44.14
C SER A 108 -3.19 30.29 45.22
N PHE A 109 -3.99 29.23 45.17
CA PHE A 109 -4.08 28.21 46.22
C PHE A 109 -3.31 26.90 45.93
N LYS A 110 -2.75 26.73 44.73
CA LYS A 110 -1.88 25.60 44.35
C LYS A 110 -0.81 26.04 43.33
N PRO A 111 0.26 26.72 43.76
CA PRO A 111 1.33 27.11 42.85
C PRO A 111 2.10 25.88 42.34
N ASN A 112 2.26 25.77 41.02
CA ASN A 112 3.15 24.77 40.42
C ASN A 112 4.61 25.08 40.79
N PRO A 113 5.44 24.07 41.11
CA PRO A 113 6.86 24.28 41.40
C PRO A 113 7.58 24.96 40.22
N SER A 114 8.02 26.21 40.40
CA SER A 114 8.81 26.93 39.40
C SER A 114 10.26 26.48 39.43
N THR A 115 10.86 26.26 38.26
CA THR A 115 12.29 25.97 38.10
C THR A 115 13.17 27.21 38.04
N ARG A 116 12.58 28.43 38.00
CA ARG A 116 13.29 29.70 37.85
C ARG A 116 13.63 30.30 39.22
N MET A 117 14.94 30.41 39.51
CA MET A 117 15.49 30.88 40.78
C MET A 117 16.39 32.11 40.63
N GLN A 118 16.25 32.87 39.54
CA GLN A 118 17.08 34.05 39.25
C GLN A 118 18.59 33.74 39.27
N CYS A 119 18.98 32.56 38.78
CA CYS A 119 20.37 32.15 38.77
C CYS A 119 21.26 33.14 37.97
N PRO A 120 22.37 33.65 38.56
CA PRO A 120 23.24 34.62 37.91
C PRO A 120 24.20 33.99 36.89
N ALA A 121 24.37 32.66 36.91
CA ALA A 121 25.29 31.95 36.03
C ALA A 121 24.97 32.14 34.54
N LYS A 122 25.93 32.71 33.80
CA LYS A 122 25.84 32.96 32.35
C LYS A 122 27.22 33.15 31.72
N SER A 123 27.30 32.92 30.42
CA SER A 123 28.44 33.23 29.57
C SER A 123 27.95 34.00 28.35
N ASN A 124 28.59 35.13 28.08
CA ASN A 124 28.28 35.99 26.94
C ASN A 124 29.37 35.87 25.88
N PHE A 125 28.94 35.66 24.65
CA PHE A 125 29.80 35.47 23.48
C PHE A 125 29.61 36.63 22.52
N SER A 126 30.71 37.21 22.03
CA SER A 126 30.68 38.23 20.98
C SER A 126 31.55 37.82 19.82
N ARG A 127 31.12 38.14 18.61
CA ARG A 127 31.92 37.95 17.40
C ARG A 127 33.09 38.93 17.38
N ARG A 128 34.30 38.42 17.09
CA ARG A 128 35.54 39.18 16.85
C ARG A 128 36.17 38.65 15.57
N GLY A 129 35.90 39.33 14.44
CA GLY A 129 36.25 38.83 13.12
C GLY A 129 35.40 37.62 12.73
N GLU A 130 36.05 36.52 12.35
CA GLU A 130 35.38 35.24 12.01
C GLU A 130 35.10 34.36 13.23
N ASN A 131 35.71 34.67 14.39
CA ASN A 131 35.63 33.84 15.59
C ASN A 131 34.71 34.43 16.67
N PHE A 132 34.23 33.59 17.59
CA PHE A 132 33.47 33.99 18.77
C PHE A 132 34.34 34.03 20.02
N CYS A 133 34.20 35.06 20.85
CA CYS A 133 34.98 35.28 22.06
C CYS A 133 34.08 35.34 23.31
N ILE A 134 34.48 34.71 24.43
CA ILE A 134 33.83 34.90 25.72
C ILE A 134 34.15 36.31 26.26
N THR A 135 33.15 37.18 26.30
CA THR A 135 33.29 38.56 26.79
C THR A 135 33.17 38.67 28.30
N THR A 136 32.23 37.92 28.88
CA THR A 136 31.93 37.92 30.31
C THR A 136 31.41 36.54 30.69
N VAL A 137 31.86 36.05 31.84
CA VAL A 137 31.46 34.76 32.39
C VAL A 137 31.17 34.95 33.88
N THR A 138 30.04 34.42 34.31
CA THR A 138 29.62 34.32 35.71
C THR A 138 29.37 32.85 35.98
N LEU A 139 30.20 32.24 36.84
CA LEU A 139 30.14 30.81 37.16
C LEU A 139 29.41 30.51 38.47
N GLU A 140 29.06 31.54 39.24
CA GLU A 140 28.38 31.39 40.52
C GLU A 140 26.91 30.98 40.32
N HIS A 141 26.49 29.96 41.08
CA HIS A 141 25.10 29.50 41.12
C HIS A 141 24.53 29.74 42.52
N ASN A 142 23.30 30.24 42.58
CA ASN A 142 22.54 30.39 43.82
C ASN A 142 21.70 29.15 44.17
N HIS A 143 22.02 28.00 43.57
CA HIS A 143 21.33 26.73 43.80
C HIS A 143 22.28 25.55 43.71
N PRO A 144 21.93 24.40 44.32
CA PRO A 144 22.72 23.18 44.18
C PRO A 144 22.85 22.75 42.71
N ILE A 145 24.06 22.41 42.30
CA ILE A 145 24.38 21.77 41.03
C ILE A 145 24.88 20.36 41.32
N SER A 146 24.49 19.38 40.49
CA SER A 146 24.79 17.98 40.76
C SER A 146 25.14 17.26 39.46
N PRO A 147 26.42 16.90 39.26
CA PRO A 147 26.87 16.16 38.07
C PRO A 147 26.11 14.85 37.86
N SER A 148 25.83 14.11 38.94
CA SER A 148 25.09 12.83 38.90
C SER A 148 23.62 12.98 38.50
N LYS A 149 23.03 14.18 38.68
CA LYS A 149 21.66 14.51 38.29
C LYS A 149 21.57 15.23 36.94
N ALA A 150 22.69 15.55 36.30
CA ALA A 150 22.75 16.25 35.02
C ALA A 150 21.99 15.49 33.91
N ARG A 151 22.06 14.16 33.92
CA ARG A 151 21.36 13.26 32.99
C ARG A 151 19.84 13.41 32.97
N PHE A 152 19.24 13.91 34.06
CA PHE A 152 17.79 14.10 34.14
C PHE A 152 17.33 15.46 33.60
N LEU A 153 18.25 16.37 33.26
CA LEU A 153 17.93 17.69 32.74
C LEU A 153 17.58 17.62 31.25
N ARG A 154 16.42 18.20 30.87
CA ARG A 154 15.88 18.18 29.49
C ARG A 154 16.89 18.58 28.41
N CYS A 155 17.78 19.52 28.69
CA CYS A 155 18.81 19.99 27.74
C CYS A 155 19.95 18.99 27.46
N HIS A 156 20.06 17.92 28.26
CA HIS A 156 21.09 16.88 28.15
C HIS A 156 20.52 15.51 27.76
N LYS A 157 19.20 15.41 27.51
CA LYS A 157 18.53 14.20 27.04
C LYS A 157 18.49 14.18 25.50
N LYS A 158 19.33 13.37 24.84
CA LYS A 158 19.30 13.13 23.38
C LYS A 158 19.35 11.65 23.04
N VAL A 159 18.25 11.05 22.56
CA VAL A 159 18.23 9.61 22.22
C VAL A 159 19.35 9.28 21.23
N ASP A 160 20.34 8.50 21.67
CA ASP A 160 21.48 8.13 20.84
C ASP A 160 21.04 7.19 19.69
N LEU A 161 21.80 7.19 18.59
CA LEU A 161 21.49 6.43 17.37
C LEU A 161 21.48 4.90 17.58
N HIS A 162 22.36 4.38 18.43
CA HIS A 162 22.42 2.97 18.76
C HIS A 162 21.20 2.55 19.60
N SER A 163 20.77 3.40 20.53
CA SER A 163 19.51 3.25 21.25
C SER A 163 18.32 3.28 20.29
N LYS A 164 18.25 4.21 19.32
CA LYS A 164 17.17 4.23 18.31
C LYS A 164 17.08 2.92 17.53
N ARG A 165 18.20 2.40 17.02
CA ARG A 165 18.21 1.11 16.27
C ARG A 165 17.76 -0.07 17.13
N ARG A 166 18.19 -0.14 18.39
CA ARG A 166 17.74 -1.18 19.33
C ARG A 166 16.24 -1.09 19.61
N LEU A 167 15.70 0.12 19.72
CA LEU A 167 14.27 0.33 19.95
C LEU A 167 13.44 -0.11 18.75
N GLU A 168 13.91 0.15 17.54
CA GLU A 168 13.27 -0.31 16.29
C GLU A 168 13.29 -1.84 16.17
N LEU A 169 14.42 -2.49 16.49
CA LEU A 169 14.53 -3.96 16.49
C LEU A 169 13.60 -4.60 17.53
N ASN A 170 13.46 -4.01 18.71
CA ASN A 170 12.58 -4.50 19.77
C ASN A 170 11.09 -4.32 19.42
N ASP A 171 10.74 -3.23 18.74
CA ASP A 171 9.40 -2.96 18.24
C ASP A 171 8.98 -3.98 17.17
N GLN A 172 9.88 -4.24 16.20
CA GLN A 172 9.70 -5.27 15.18
C GLN A 172 9.56 -6.69 15.76
N ALA A 173 10.14 -6.95 16.93
CA ALA A 173 10.05 -8.23 17.63
C ALA A 173 8.82 -8.37 18.55
N GLY A 174 7.93 -7.36 18.64
CA GLY A 174 6.71 -7.42 19.46
C GLY A 174 6.97 -7.46 20.98
N ALA A 175 8.12 -6.97 21.44
CA ALA A 175 8.48 -7.01 22.86
C ALA A 175 7.64 -6.01 23.67
N CYS A 176 6.87 -6.52 24.65
CA CYS A 176 5.94 -5.73 25.46
C CYS A 176 6.65 -4.73 26.41
N MET A 177 6.10 -3.51 26.52
CA MET A 177 6.68 -2.35 27.22
C MET A 177 7.13 -2.61 28.67
N ASN A 178 6.43 -3.47 29.41
CA ASN A 178 6.66 -3.66 30.85
C ASN A 178 7.82 -4.60 31.20
N LYS A 179 8.35 -5.40 30.27
CA LYS A 179 9.45 -6.34 30.56
C LYS A 179 10.85 -5.75 30.34
N ASN A 180 10.97 -4.66 29.57
CA ASN A 180 12.26 -4.07 29.20
C ASN A 180 12.85 -3.10 30.25
N PHE A 181 12.03 -2.57 31.16
CA PHE A 181 12.55 -1.83 32.33
C PHE A 181 12.90 -2.76 33.51
N GLY A 182 12.48 -4.03 33.46
CA GLY A 182 12.55 -4.96 34.59
C GLY A 182 13.77 -5.87 34.67
N SER A 183 14.48 -6.19 33.58
CA SER A 183 15.75 -6.96 33.58
C SER A 183 16.28 -7.17 32.14
N PRO A 184 17.60 -7.15 31.84
CA PRO A 184 18.77 -6.88 32.69
C PRO A 184 19.38 -5.49 32.40
N VAL A 185 19.29 -4.60 33.38
CA VAL A 185 20.02 -3.32 33.48
C VAL A 185 21.46 -3.54 33.99
N MET A 186 21.96 -4.77 33.91
CA MET A 186 23.32 -5.18 34.30
C MET A 186 24.02 -5.84 33.12
N GLU A 187 24.52 -5.06 32.16
CA GLU A 187 25.78 -5.37 31.45
C GLU A 187 26.23 -4.33 30.40
N ALA A 188 25.43 -3.30 30.09
CA ALA A 188 25.92 -2.14 29.36
C ALA A 188 25.25 -0.87 29.87
N GLY A 189 26.01 0.22 29.96
CA GLY A 189 25.74 1.39 30.79
C GLY A 189 24.33 1.98 30.70
N ASN A 190 23.89 2.49 31.85
CA ASN A 190 22.71 3.35 32.08
C ASN A 190 22.12 3.97 30.79
N LEU A 191 20.92 3.55 30.38
CA LEU A 191 20.17 4.23 29.31
C LEU A 191 20.04 5.73 29.64
N GLU A 192 20.46 6.58 28.71
CA GLU A 192 20.47 8.04 28.85
C GLU A 192 19.07 8.69 28.67
N PHE A 193 18.00 7.90 28.50
CA PHE A 193 16.64 8.36 28.19
C PHE A 193 15.59 7.73 29.11
N GLY A 194 14.54 8.50 29.44
CA GLY A 194 13.40 8.03 30.21
C GLY A 194 12.29 7.44 29.33
N GLU A 195 11.39 6.72 29.98
CA GLU A 195 10.24 6.03 29.37
C GLU A 195 9.42 6.94 28.43
N LYS A 196 9.15 8.19 28.83
CA LYS A 196 8.42 9.16 28.00
C LYS A 196 9.10 9.49 26.67
N GLU A 197 10.43 9.57 26.65
CA GLU A 197 11.16 9.87 25.41
C GLU A 197 11.11 8.69 24.43
N TYR A 198 11.09 7.45 24.96
CA TYR A 198 10.86 6.24 24.17
C TYR A 198 9.44 6.19 23.59
N THR A 199 8.42 6.46 24.41
CA THR A 199 7.03 6.46 23.95
C THR A 199 6.82 7.50 22.86
N ASN A 200 7.33 8.72 23.05
CA ASN A 200 7.21 9.79 22.07
C ASN A 200 7.89 9.43 20.73
N TYR A 201 9.07 8.81 20.77
CA TYR A 201 9.78 8.39 19.56
C TYR A 201 9.04 7.30 18.78
N LEU A 202 8.53 6.28 19.46
CA LEU A 202 7.73 5.23 18.82
C LEU A 202 6.40 5.78 18.28
N GLN A 203 5.74 6.66 19.04
CA GLN A 203 4.49 7.29 18.61
C GLN A 203 4.69 8.16 17.36
N GLU A 204 5.77 8.93 17.29
CA GLU A 204 6.13 9.69 16.09
C GLU A 204 6.35 8.78 14.87
N LYS A 205 6.96 7.60 15.09
CA LYS A 205 7.15 6.60 14.03
C LYS A 205 5.84 5.93 13.59
N ARG A 206 4.86 5.77 14.48
CA ARG A 206 3.58 5.10 14.21
C ARG A 206 2.49 6.03 13.68
N SER A 207 2.73 7.34 13.61
CA SER A 207 1.78 8.31 13.06
C SER A 207 1.98 8.54 11.55
N LEU A 208 0.87 8.72 10.80
CA LEU A 208 0.91 9.18 9.41
C LEU A 208 1.53 10.58 9.36
N LYS A 209 2.60 10.71 8.58
CA LYS A 209 3.37 11.95 8.48
C LYS A 209 2.75 12.90 7.45
N LEU A 210 1.69 13.57 7.87
CA LEU A 210 0.93 14.53 7.09
C LEU A 210 1.40 15.98 7.38
N GLY A 211 1.31 16.87 6.39
CA GLY A 211 1.53 18.30 6.57
C GLY A 211 0.45 18.94 7.44
N ALA A 212 0.71 20.15 7.94
CA ALA A 212 -0.29 20.89 8.71
C ALA A 212 -1.56 21.13 7.86
N GLY A 213 -2.71 20.65 8.33
CA GLY A 213 -4.00 20.73 7.63
C GLY A 213 -4.29 19.60 6.65
N ASP A 214 -3.32 18.75 6.30
CA ASP A 214 -3.51 17.65 5.33
C ASP A 214 -4.53 16.61 5.82
N ALA A 215 -4.47 16.23 7.10
CA ALA A 215 -5.43 15.30 7.70
C ALA A 215 -6.86 15.85 7.69
N HIS A 216 -7.01 17.15 7.94
CA HIS A 216 -8.31 17.82 7.87
C HIS A 216 -8.82 17.89 6.43
N ALA A 217 -7.96 18.23 5.46
CA ALA A 217 -8.32 18.26 4.05
C ALA A 217 -8.76 16.88 3.54
N LEU A 218 -8.08 15.81 3.93
CA LEU A 218 -8.45 14.44 3.59
C LEU A 218 -9.80 14.05 4.20
N TYR A 219 -10.05 14.42 5.45
CA TYR A 219 -11.35 14.20 6.09
C TYR A 219 -12.48 14.97 5.40
N GLN A 220 -12.27 16.24 5.06
CA GLN A 220 -13.23 17.04 4.29
C GLN A 220 -13.51 16.43 2.91
N TYR A 221 -12.48 15.86 2.27
CA TYR A 221 -12.66 15.12 1.02
C TYR A 221 -13.58 13.91 1.20
N PHE A 222 -13.40 13.11 2.26
CA PHE A 222 -14.29 11.96 2.51
C PHE A 222 -15.72 12.38 2.83
N LEU A 223 -15.93 13.45 3.59
CA LEU A 223 -17.26 14.00 3.83
C LEU A 223 -17.93 14.45 2.53
N HIS A 224 -17.18 15.14 1.67
CA HIS A 224 -17.65 15.55 0.34
C HIS A 224 -18.00 14.34 -0.54
N MET A 225 -17.16 13.31 -0.55
CA MET A 225 -17.42 12.07 -1.29
C MET A 225 -18.66 11.34 -0.77
N GLN A 226 -18.83 11.25 0.55
CA GLN A 226 -19.99 10.62 1.17
C GLN A 226 -21.29 11.40 0.92
N SER A 227 -21.22 12.73 0.77
CA SER A 227 -22.38 13.54 0.38
C SER A 227 -22.86 13.26 -1.05
N LYS A 228 -21.95 12.87 -1.95
CA LYS A 228 -22.25 12.53 -3.35
C LYS A 228 -22.59 11.06 -3.55
N ASP A 229 -21.95 10.20 -2.78
CA ASP A 229 -22.11 8.75 -2.80
C ASP A 229 -22.39 8.25 -1.37
N PRO A 230 -23.66 8.03 -1.00
CA PRO A 230 -24.03 7.54 0.33
C PRO A 230 -23.43 6.18 0.70
N ALA A 231 -23.01 5.38 -0.29
CA ALA A 231 -22.38 4.09 -0.09
C ALA A 231 -20.84 4.14 -0.11
N PHE A 232 -20.26 5.34 -0.20
CA PHE A 232 -18.84 5.58 0.03
C PHE A 232 -18.46 5.16 1.45
N PHE A 233 -17.46 4.30 1.56
CA PHE A 233 -16.97 3.77 2.83
C PHE A 233 -15.59 4.34 3.12
N HIS A 234 -15.37 4.79 4.35
CA HIS A 234 -14.05 5.17 4.84
C HIS A 234 -13.90 4.81 6.31
N VAL A 235 -12.67 4.48 6.72
CA VAL A 235 -12.29 4.24 8.11
C VAL A 235 -10.94 4.91 8.36
N MET A 236 -10.83 5.57 9.50
CA MET A 236 -9.62 6.25 9.97
C MET A 236 -9.19 5.62 11.29
N ASP A 237 -7.97 5.10 11.33
CA ASP A 237 -7.32 4.63 12.55
C ASP A 237 -6.60 5.81 13.20
N VAL A 238 -7.12 6.25 14.34
CA VAL A 238 -6.57 7.37 15.11
C VAL A 238 -6.02 6.82 16.43
N ALA A 239 -4.79 7.19 16.76
CA ALA A 239 -4.18 6.84 18.04
C ALA A 239 -4.87 7.57 19.20
N GLU A 240 -4.63 7.09 20.43
CA GLU A 240 -5.23 7.67 21.65
C GLU A 240 -4.92 9.17 21.85
N ASP A 241 -3.83 9.66 21.27
CA ASP A 241 -3.40 11.06 21.31
C ASP A 241 -4.02 11.95 20.21
N GLY A 242 -4.92 11.39 19.40
CA GLY A 242 -5.59 12.08 18.30
C GLY A 242 -4.81 12.11 16.98
N ARG A 243 -3.64 11.45 16.90
CA ARG A 243 -2.88 11.38 15.64
C ARG A 243 -3.41 10.31 14.71
N LEU A 244 -3.58 10.66 13.44
CA LEU A 244 -3.96 9.73 12.39
C LEU A 244 -2.82 8.73 12.14
N ARG A 245 -3.14 7.43 12.11
CA ARG A 245 -2.20 6.34 11.82
C ARG A 245 -2.43 5.73 10.46
N ASN A 246 -3.67 5.34 10.16
CA ASN A 246 -4.01 4.70 8.90
C ASN A 246 -5.36 5.19 8.39
N VAL A 247 -5.56 5.13 7.09
CA VAL A 247 -6.81 5.52 6.44
C VAL A 247 -7.12 4.49 5.37
N PHE A 248 -8.37 4.08 5.28
CA PHE A 248 -8.87 3.22 4.22
C PHE A 248 -10.17 3.80 3.65
N TRP A 249 -10.37 3.71 2.34
CA TRP A 249 -11.62 4.09 1.68
C TRP A 249 -11.91 3.28 0.41
N ALA A 250 -13.19 3.20 0.07
CA ALA A 250 -13.68 2.64 -1.19
C ALA A 250 -15.03 3.28 -1.57
N ASP A 251 -15.23 3.58 -2.84
CA ASP A 251 -16.50 4.09 -3.36
C ASP A 251 -17.52 2.96 -3.61
N ALA A 252 -18.78 3.32 -3.81
CA ALA A 252 -19.85 2.36 -4.01
C ALA A 252 -19.66 1.50 -5.28
N ARG A 253 -19.09 2.08 -6.35
CA ARG A 253 -18.79 1.33 -7.58
C ARG A 253 -17.73 0.27 -7.35
N SER A 254 -16.67 0.57 -6.62
CA SER A 254 -15.60 -0.36 -6.23
C SER A 254 -16.18 -1.53 -5.43
N ARG A 255 -17.04 -1.23 -4.46
CA ARG A 255 -17.71 -2.25 -3.63
C ARG A 255 -18.61 -3.16 -4.46
N ALA A 256 -19.39 -2.61 -5.38
CA ALA A 256 -20.24 -3.41 -6.27
C ALA A 256 -19.46 -4.15 -7.36
N ALA A 257 -18.33 -3.61 -7.82
CA ALA A 257 -17.44 -4.27 -8.75
C ALA A 257 -16.84 -5.52 -8.10
N TYR A 258 -16.47 -5.43 -6.81
CA TYR A 258 -16.01 -6.58 -6.06
C TYR A 258 -17.03 -7.72 -6.01
N GLU A 259 -18.34 -7.45 -5.89
CA GLU A 259 -19.36 -8.51 -5.93
C GLU A 259 -19.25 -9.39 -7.20
N SER A 260 -18.85 -8.79 -8.33
CA SER A 260 -18.66 -9.47 -9.62
C SER A 260 -17.24 -10.03 -9.84
N TYR A 261 -16.23 -9.47 -9.17
CA TYR A 261 -14.82 -9.74 -9.42
C TYR A 261 -14.04 -10.11 -8.14
N TRP A 262 -14.73 -10.72 -7.18
CA TRP A 262 -14.16 -11.11 -5.89
C TRP A 262 -13.17 -12.28 -5.97
N ASP A 263 -13.13 -12.98 -7.10
CA ASP A 263 -12.35 -14.20 -7.28
C ASP A 263 -10.85 -13.97 -7.10
N VAL A 264 -10.29 -12.92 -7.72
CA VAL A 264 -8.85 -12.66 -7.66
C VAL A 264 -8.59 -11.17 -7.53
N ILE A 265 -7.78 -10.82 -6.54
CA ILE A 265 -7.31 -9.45 -6.33
C ILE A 265 -5.78 -9.37 -6.33
N THR A 266 -5.27 -8.21 -6.69
CA THR A 266 -3.87 -7.84 -6.52
C THR A 266 -3.79 -6.73 -5.48
N PHE A 267 -2.83 -6.83 -4.58
CA PHE A 267 -2.56 -5.86 -3.54
C PHE A 267 -1.09 -5.42 -3.60
N ASP A 268 -0.88 -4.11 -3.56
CA ASP A 268 0.45 -3.51 -3.67
C ASP A 268 0.48 -2.18 -2.90
N THR A 269 1.69 -1.81 -2.44
CA THR A 269 1.96 -0.53 -1.79
C THR A 269 2.91 0.30 -2.64
N THR A 270 2.49 1.53 -2.94
CA THR A 270 3.27 2.50 -3.69
C THR A 270 3.58 3.70 -2.81
N TYR A 271 4.58 4.50 -3.16
CA TYR A 271 4.99 5.63 -2.32
C TYR A 271 4.51 6.96 -2.91
N LEU A 272 3.72 7.69 -2.13
CA LEU A 272 3.47 9.11 -2.36
C LEU A 272 4.61 9.91 -1.74
N THR A 273 5.13 10.91 -2.44
CA THR A 273 5.99 11.92 -1.80
C THR A 273 5.15 13.06 -1.30
N ASN A 274 4.87 12.98 0.00
CA ASN A 274 4.88 14.19 0.79
C ASN A 274 6.34 14.46 1.24
N LYS A 275 6.59 15.51 2.03
CA LYS A 275 7.86 15.69 2.79
C LYS A 275 8.26 14.42 3.58
N TYR A 276 7.32 13.52 3.75
CA TYR A 276 7.41 12.23 4.40
C TYR A 276 6.83 11.19 3.43
N THR A 277 7.58 10.17 3.06
CA THR A 277 7.13 9.12 2.14
C THR A 277 5.96 8.34 2.74
N ILE A 278 4.75 8.47 2.18
CA ILE A 278 3.54 7.80 2.68
C ILE A 278 3.22 6.59 1.78
N PRO A 279 3.14 5.36 2.33
CA PRO A 279 2.65 4.21 1.61
C PRO A 279 1.16 4.35 1.24
N LEU A 280 0.87 4.32 -0.06
CA LEU A 280 -0.45 4.17 -0.65
C LEU A 280 -0.67 2.70 -0.99
N ALA A 281 -1.53 2.05 -0.22
CA ALA A 281 -1.99 0.69 -0.43
C ALA A 281 -3.18 0.67 -1.41
N THR A 282 -3.18 -0.27 -2.35
CA THR A 282 -4.16 -0.32 -3.44
C THR A 282 -4.66 -1.75 -3.65
N PHE A 283 -5.99 -1.90 -3.70
CA PHE A 283 -6.64 -3.17 -4.03
C PHE A 283 -7.15 -3.11 -5.45
N VAL A 284 -6.68 -4.01 -6.33
CA VAL A 284 -7.02 -3.99 -7.75
C VAL A 284 -7.51 -5.36 -8.20
N GLY A 285 -8.69 -5.39 -8.82
CA GLY A 285 -9.24 -6.55 -9.52
C GLY A 285 -9.11 -6.41 -11.04
N VAL A 286 -9.74 -7.33 -11.76
CA VAL A 286 -9.78 -7.34 -13.22
C VAL A 286 -11.21 -7.47 -13.71
N ASN A 287 -11.69 -6.51 -14.50
CA ASN A 287 -13.03 -6.55 -15.09
C ASN A 287 -13.17 -7.65 -16.14
N HIS A 288 -14.37 -7.77 -16.69
CA HIS A 288 -14.73 -8.73 -17.73
C HIS A 288 -14.07 -8.52 -19.11
N HIS A 289 -13.38 -7.39 -19.33
CA HIS A 289 -12.52 -7.16 -20.51
C HIS A 289 -11.07 -7.57 -20.27
N GLY A 290 -10.68 -7.83 -19.01
CA GLY A 290 -9.29 -8.09 -18.65
C GLY A 290 -8.52 -6.82 -18.26
N GLU A 291 -9.22 -5.74 -17.91
CA GLU A 291 -8.66 -4.44 -17.53
C GLU A 291 -8.72 -4.25 -16.01
N SER A 292 -7.80 -3.46 -15.45
CA SER A 292 -7.70 -3.20 -14.02
C SER A 292 -8.88 -2.39 -13.48
N VAL A 293 -9.43 -2.81 -12.34
CA VAL A 293 -10.49 -2.10 -11.60
C VAL A 293 -10.03 -1.86 -10.18
N LEU A 294 -10.16 -0.63 -9.69
CA LEU A 294 -9.88 -0.31 -8.30
C LEU A 294 -10.98 -0.85 -7.39
N LEU A 295 -10.58 -1.47 -6.28
CA LEU A 295 -11.45 -2.07 -5.27
C LEU A 295 -11.26 -1.40 -3.89
N GLY A 296 -10.50 -0.31 -3.82
CA GLY A 296 -10.25 0.43 -2.59
C GLY A 296 -8.79 0.85 -2.45
N CYS A 297 -8.55 1.85 -1.62
CA CYS A 297 -7.25 2.42 -1.32
C CYS A 297 -7.07 2.64 0.16
N GLY A 298 -5.82 2.71 0.61
CA GLY A 298 -5.47 3.15 1.95
C GLY A 298 -4.17 3.91 2.01
N LEU A 299 -4.05 4.82 2.97
CA LEU A 299 -2.80 5.47 3.34
C LEU A 299 -2.35 4.89 4.68
N LEU A 300 -1.12 4.41 4.73
CA LEU A 300 -0.59 3.70 5.90
C LEU A 300 0.50 4.53 6.58
N SER A 301 0.62 4.41 7.90
CA SER A 301 1.76 4.99 8.62
C SER A 301 3.05 4.22 8.36
N ASN A 302 2.96 2.88 8.29
CA ASN A 302 4.08 1.95 8.17
C ASN A 302 3.67 0.69 7.37
N GLU A 303 4.65 -0.10 6.94
CA GLU A 303 4.46 -1.39 6.25
C GLU A 303 4.75 -2.58 7.19
N ASP A 304 4.13 -2.58 8.38
CA ASP A 304 4.23 -3.68 9.36
C ASP A 304 3.00 -4.60 9.36
N THR A 305 3.12 -5.75 10.03
CA THR A 305 2.07 -6.78 10.04
C THR A 305 0.77 -6.24 10.64
N GLU A 306 0.84 -5.50 11.75
CA GLU A 306 -0.34 -4.99 12.45
C GLU A 306 -1.11 -3.99 11.58
N THR A 307 -0.39 -3.12 10.87
CA THR A 307 -0.95 -2.14 9.95
C THR A 307 -1.65 -2.82 8.77
N PHE A 308 -1.05 -3.86 8.18
CA PHE A 308 -1.69 -4.64 7.12
C PHE A 308 -2.89 -5.46 7.62
N VAL A 309 -2.82 -6.03 8.83
CA VAL A 309 -3.97 -6.72 9.45
C VAL A 309 -5.14 -5.76 9.61
N TRP A 310 -4.90 -4.55 10.13
CA TRP A 310 -5.92 -3.51 10.23
C TRP A 310 -6.53 -3.16 8.87
N LEU A 311 -5.68 -2.97 7.86
CA LEU A 311 -6.12 -2.62 6.50
C LEU A 311 -6.97 -3.74 5.89
N PHE A 312 -6.51 -4.99 5.96
CA PHE A 312 -7.23 -6.12 5.38
C PHE A 312 -8.54 -6.41 6.11
N LYS A 313 -8.60 -6.27 7.45
CA LYS A 313 -9.86 -6.37 8.20
C LYS A 313 -10.84 -5.27 7.82
N SER A 314 -10.35 -4.04 7.68
CA SER A 314 -11.17 -2.88 7.28
C SER A 314 -11.71 -3.04 5.86
N TRP A 315 -10.86 -3.48 4.92
CA TRP A 315 -11.25 -3.77 3.54
C TRP A 315 -12.24 -4.93 3.47
N LEU A 316 -12.02 -6.02 4.21
CA LEU A 316 -12.93 -7.17 4.25
C LEU A 316 -14.32 -6.77 4.76
N CYS A 317 -14.38 -5.95 5.82
CA CYS A 317 -15.64 -5.41 6.35
C CYS A 317 -16.37 -4.55 5.30
N CYS A 318 -15.63 -3.68 4.60
CA CYS A 318 -16.17 -2.87 3.49
C CYS A 318 -16.77 -3.72 2.36
N MET A 319 -16.15 -4.87 2.10
CA MET A 319 -16.56 -5.86 1.09
C MET A 319 -17.57 -6.88 1.59
N SER A 320 -18.40 -6.51 2.57
CA SER A 320 -19.47 -7.35 3.13
C SER A 320 -18.96 -8.69 3.68
N CYS A 321 -17.75 -8.68 4.26
CA CYS A 321 -17.09 -9.85 4.85
C CYS A 321 -16.89 -11.01 3.87
N LYS A 322 -16.83 -10.74 2.56
CA LYS A 322 -16.54 -11.73 1.53
C LYS A 322 -15.05 -11.73 1.18
N PRO A 323 -14.25 -12.73 1.62
CA PRO A 323 -12.83 -12.79 1.29
C PRO A 323 -12.62 -13.16 -0.18
N PRO A 324 -11.48 -12.78 -0.78
CA PRO A 324 -11.15 -13.19 -2.14
C PRO A 324 -10.76 -14.67 -2.17
N ASN A 325 -10.95 -15.36 -3.30
CA ASN A 325 -10.43 -16.73 -3.44
C ASN A 325 -8.90 -16.73 -3.56
N ALA A 326 -8.34 -15.69 -4.17
CA ALA A 326 -6.91 -15.60 -4.43
C ALA A 326 -6.41 -14.15 -4.35
N ILE A 327 -5.21 -13.98 -3.82
CA ILE A 327 -4.55 -12.68 -3.65
C ILE A 327 -3.12 -12.72 -4.18
N ILE A 328 -2.78 -11.72 -4.98
CA ILE A 328 -1.44 -11.52 -5.53
C ILE A 328 -0.80 -10.33 -4.83
N THR A 329 0.39 -10.51 -4.25
CA THR A 329 1.13 -9.40 -3.61
C THR A 329 2.60 -9.42 -3.98
N ASP A 330 3.33 -8.41 -3.53
CA ASP A 330 4.78 -8.42 -3.53
C ASP A 330 5.35 -9.38 -2.49
N GLN A 331 6.63 -9.72 -2.67
CA GLN A 331 7.39 -10.47 -1.67
C GLN A 331 7.64 -9.58 -0.46
N CYS A 332 6.78 -9.68 0.55
CA CYS A 332 6.81 -8.92 1.79
C CYS A 332 6.29 -9.78 2.95
N LYS A 333 7.12 -10.00 3.98
CA LYS A 333 6.79 -10.85 5.12
C LYS A 333 5.62 -10.29 5.98
N PRO A 334 5.57 -8.98 6.29
CA PRO A 334 4.40 -8.35 6.89
C PRO A 334 3.07 -8.62 6.16
N MET A 335 3.05 -8.45 4.84
CA MET A 335 1.85 -8.73 4.03
C MET A 335 1.46 -10.20 4.11
N GLN A 336 2.44 -11.12 4.02
CA GLN A 336 2.19 -12.56 4.12
C GLN A 336 1.52 -12.91 5.46
N ASN A 337 2.08 -12.45 6.58
CA ASN A 337 1.53 -12.75 7.91
C ASN A 337 0.09 -12.22 8.04
N ALA A 338 -0.15 -10.99 7.56
CA ALA A 338 -1.48 -10.38 7.61
C ALA A 338 -2.52 -11.12 6.72
N ILE A 339 -2.10 -11.64 5.57
CA ILE A 339 -2.97 -12.46 4.69
C ILE A 339 -3.29 -13.80 5.36
N GLU A 340 -2.30 -14.45 5.96
CA GLU A 340 -2.49 -15.73 6.67
C GLU A 340 -3.42 -15.57 7.88
N GLU A 341 -3.45 -14.40 8.53
CA GLU A 341 -4.39 -14.08 9.60
C GLU A 341 -5.80 -13.74 9.10
N VAL A 342 -5.92 -12.85 8.11
CA VAL A 342 -7.22 -12.27 7.71
C VAL A 342 -7.91 -13.08 6.61
N PHE A 343 -7.15 -13.71 5.72
CA PHE A 343 -7.65 -14.49 4.58
C PHE A 343 -7.09 -15.92 4.58
N PRO A 344 -7.32 -16.73 5.62
CA PRO A 344 -6.68 -18.04 5.78
C PRO A 344 -7.03 -19.04 4.66
N GLN A 345 -8.17 -18.85 3.99
CA GLN A 345 -8.59 -19.70 2.86
C GLN A 345 -8.16 -19.17 1.49
N ALA A 346 -7.68 -17.92 1.40
CA ALA A 346 -7.30 -17.35 0.11
C ALA A 346 -5.95 -17.92 -0.36
N ARG A 347 -5.87 -18.25 -1.66
CA ARG A 347 -4.60 -18.65 -2.27
C ARG A 347 -3.70 -17.43 -2.40
N HIS A 348 -2.61 -17.38 -1.63
CA HIS A 348 -1.61 -16.31 -1.71
C HIS A 348 -0.51 -16.62 -2.72
N ARG A 349 -0.25 -15.67 -3.62
CA ARG A 349 0.81 -15.76 -4.64
C ARG A 349 1.64 -14.48 -4.67
N TRP A 350 2.94 -14.61 -4.85
CA TRP A 350 3.83 -13.48 -5.13
C TRP A 350 3.79 -13.09 -6.61
N CYS A 351 3.84 -11.79 -6.87
CA CYS A 351 3.86 -11.24 -8.21
C CYS A 351 5.18 -11.60 -8.92
N THR A 352 5.10 -12.47 -9.94
CA THR A 352 6.25 -12.86 -10.76
C THR A 352 6.93 -11.64 -11.39
N CYS A 353 6.16 -10.62 -11.82
CA CYS A 353 6.72 -9.40 -12.39
C CYS A 353 7.62 -8.64 -11.39
N HIS A 354 7.22 -8.52 -10.13
CA HIS A 354 8.06 -7.87 -9.10
C HIS A 354 9.30 -8.69 -8.74
N ILE A 355 9.18 -10.02 -8.72
CA ILE A 355 10.34 -10.92 -8.57
C ILE A 355 11.32 -10.69 -9.73
N MET A 356 10.85 -10.72 -10.98
CA MET A 356 11.69 -10.51 -12.17
C MET A 356 12.33 -9.12 -12.21
N LYS A 357 11.69 -8.09 -11.66
CA LYS A 357 12.27 -6.75 -11.52
C LYS A 357 13.39 -6.66 -10.47
N LYS A 358 13.32 -7.48 -9.41
CA LYS A 358 14.35 -7.52 -8.34
C LYS A 358 15.60 -8.31 -8.75
N ILE A 359 15.48 -9.24 -9.69
CA ILE A 359 16.59 -10.12 -10.10
C ILE A 359 17.84 -9.36 -10.60
N PRO A 360 17.75 -8.33 -11.46
CA PRO A 360 18.92 -7.56 -11.89
C PRO A 360 19.69 -6.90 -10.74
N GLU A 361 19.01 -6.52 -9.67
CA GLU A 361 19.61 -5.89 -8.48
C GLU A 361 20.31 -6.93 -7.59
N LYS A 362 19.88 -8.21 -7.67
CA LYS A 362 20.37 -9.31 -6.83
C LYS A 362 21.44 -10.17 -7.51
N LEU A 363 21.60 -10.06 -8.84
CA LEU A 363 22.54 -10.86 -9.62
C LEU A 363 23.54 -10.00 -10.38
N ASN A 364 24.83 -10.21 -10.11
CA ASN A 364 25.91 -9.68 -10.94
C ASN A 364 25.92 -10.42 -12.30
N GLY A 365 25.92 -9.66 -13.41
CA GLY A 365 25.94 -10.26 -14.75
C GLY A 365 24.57 -10.74 -15.26
N TYR A 366 23.46 -10.17 -14.76
CA TYR A 366 22.08 -10.50 -15.16
C TYR A 366 21.88 -10.63 -16.67
N GLU A 367 22.52 -9.79 -17.50
CA GLU A 367 22.37 -9.84 -18.95
C GLU A 367 22.71 -11.21 -19.56
N LYS A 368 23.63 -11.98 -18.95
CA LYS A 368 23.97 -13.35 -19.39
C LYS A 368 22.99 -14.42 -18.92
N ILE A 369 22.21 -14.13 -17.87
CA ILE A 369 21.30 -15.08 -17.19
C ILE A 369 19.86 -14.86 -17.62
N LYS A 370 19.49 -13.63 -17.98
CA LYS A 370 18.14 -13.14 -18.26
C LYS A 370 17.32 -14.05 -19.17
N SER A 371 17.89 -14.48 -20.29
CA SER A 371 17.21 -15.37 -21.25
C SER A 371 16.99 -16.76 -20.65
N THR A 372 18.04 -17.39 -20.11
CA THR A 372 17.95 -18.71 -19.47
C THR A 372 16.93 -18.69 -18.32
N LEU A 373 16.96 -17.68 -17.47
CA LEU A 373 16.02 -17.53 -16.35
C LEU A 373 14.59 -17.33 -16.81
N SER A 374 14.38 -16.50 -17.85
CA SER A 374 13.05 -16.32 -18.43
C SER A 374 12.49 -17.65 -18.96
N ASN A 375 13.33 -18.45 -19.64
CA ASN A 375 12.92 -19.75 -20.14
C ASN A 375 12.61 -20.72 -18.99
N VAL A 376 13.46 -20.77 -17.96
CA VAL A 376 13.21 -21.62 -16.76
C VAL A 376 11.89 -21.25 -16.08
N VAL A 377 11.59 -19.96 -15.89
CA VAL A 377 10.40 -19.52 -15.18
C VAL A 377 9.12 -19.67 -16.02
N TYR A 378 9.14 -19.26 -17.29
CA TYR A 378 7.94 -19.16 -18.11
C TYR A 378 7.67 -20.39 -18.98
N ASP A 379 8.72 -21.08 -19.44
CA ASP A 379 8.59 -22.22 -20.37
C ASP A 379 8.55 -23.58 -19.66
N SER A 380 8.75 -23.61 -18.34
CA SER A 380 8.56 -24.82 -17.55
C SER A 380 7.09 -25.26 -17.51
N LEU A 381 6.82 -26.41 -18.13
CA LEU A 381 5.47 -26.97 -18.24
C LEU A 381 5.03 -27.76 -17.00
N THR A 382 5.97 -28.42 -16.33
CA THR A 382 5.70 -29.27 -15.16
C THR A 382 6.53 -28.86 -13.97
N LYS A 383 6.06 -29.20 -12.76
CA LYS A 383 6.79 -28.97 -11.50
C LYS A 383 8.19 -29.59 -11.54
N HIS A 384 8.29 -30.82 -12.04
CA HIS A 384 9.56 -31.53 -12.20
C HIS A 384 10.47 -30.88 -13.26
N GLY A 385 9.91 -30.45 -14.39
CA GLY A 385 10.66 -29.76 -15.43
C GLY A 385 11.26 -28.44 -14.94
N PHE A 386 10.51 -27.70 -14.13
CA PHE A 386 11.03 -26.51 -13.46
C PHE A 386 12.19 -26.86 -12.52
N ASP A 387 12.00 -27.80 -11.60
CA ASP A 387 13.03 -28.15 -10.61
C ASP A 387 14.34 -28.58 -11.28
N LYS A 388 14.25 -29.37 -12.35
CA LYS A 388 15.41 -29.79 -13.14
C LYS A 388 16.12 -28.61 -13.81
N THR A 389 15.38 -27.81 -14.58
CA THR A 389 15.98 -26.69 -15.35
C THR A 389 16.47 -25.56 -14.45
N TRP A 390 15.87 -25.37 -13.28
CA TRP A 390 16.35 -24.47 -12.24
C TRP A 390 17.73 -24.90 -11.73
N VAL A 391 17.89 -26.17 -11.34
CA VAL A 391 19.19 -26.70 -10.89
C VAL A 391 20.25 -26.61 -11.98
N GLU A 392 19.91 -26.92 -13.23
CA GLU A 392 20.82 -26.76 -14.38
C GLU A 392 21.27 -25.31 -14.55
N MET A 393 20.37 -24.33 -14.41
CA MET A 393 20.70 -22.92 -14.46
C MET A 393 21.61 -22.51 -13.29
N ILE A 394 21.30 -22.91 -12.06
CA ILE A 394 22.12 -22.59 -10.87
C ILE A 394 23.56 -23.10 -11.05
N ASN A 395 23.73 -24.32 -11.55
CA ASN A 395 25.05 -24.90 -11.79
C ASN A 395 25.78 -24.23 -12.98
N LYS A 396 25.07 -23.90 -14.06
CA LYS A 396 25.65 -23.29 -15.26
C LYS A 396 26.27 -21.91 -14.99
N TYR A 397 25.66 -21.15 -14.08
CA TYR A 397 26.06 -19.78 -13.77
C TYR A 397 26.74 -19.62 -12.40
N ASP A 398 27.06 -20.73 -11.73
CA ASP A 398 27.75 -20.74 -10.43
C ASP A 398 27.03 -19.91 -9.36
N LEU A 399 25.72 -20.14 -9.21
CA LEU A 399 24.82 -19.36 -8.35
C LEU A 399 24.46 -20.07 -7.03
N GLN A 400 25.19 -21.13 -6.66
CA GLN A 400 24.86 -21.98 -5.50
C GLN A 400 24.91 -21.19 -4.18
N ASP A 401 25.82 -20.21 -4.07
CA ASP A 401 26.02 -19.42 -2.86
C ASP A 401 25.04 -18.23 -2.73
N ASN A 402 24.09 -18.08 -3.67
CA ASN A 402 23.12 -16.99 -3.63
C ASN A 402 21.94 -17.33 -2.71
N GLU A 403 21.99 -16.87 -1.45
CA GLU A 403 20.95 -17.08 -0.44
C GLU A 403 19.56 -16.63 -0.90
N TRP A 404 19.46 -15.53 -1.65
CA TRP A 404 18.17 -15.00 -2.11
C TRP A 404 17.52 -15.91 -3.17
N LEU A 405 18.31 -16.49 -4.08
CA LEU A 405 17.79 -17.49 -5.03
C LEU A 405 17.39 -18.79 -4.34
N ALA A 406 18.09 -19.19 -3.28
CA ALA A 406 17.72 -20.34 -2.47
C ALA A 406 16.35 -20.11 -1.78
N GLU A 407 16.17 -18.97 -1.11
CA GLU A 407 14.88 -18.60 -0.49
C GLU A 407 13.75 -18.54 -1.53
N LEU A 408 14.03 -17.99 -2.71
CA LEU A 408 13.07 -17.89 -3.80
C LEU A 408 12.66 -19.28 -4.33
N TYR A 409 13.60 -20.22 -4.40
CA TYR A 409 13.34 -21.60 -4.81
C TYR A 409 12.52 -22.36 -3.75
N ASP A 410 12.84 -22.20 -2.47
CA ASP A 410 12.07 -22.81 -1.36
C ASP A 410 10.61 -22.38 -1.39
N ASN A 411 10.36 -21.15 -1.85
CA ASN A 411 9.03 -20.57 -2.01
C ASN A 411 8.45 -20.73 -3.43
N LYS A 412 8.96 -21.64 -4.27
CA LYS A 412 8.49 -21.86 -5.66
C LYS A 412 6.98 -22.03 -5.80
N ASN A 413 6.33 -22.62 -4.79
CA ASN A 413 4.88 -22.81 -4.73
C ASN A 413 4.07 -21.50 -4.72
N ARG A 414 4.70 -20.36 -4.42
CA ARG A 414 4.06 -19.05 -4.32
C ARG A 414 4.25 -18.18 -5.55
N TRP A 415 5.10 -18.51 -6.51
CA TRP A 415 5.39 -17.57 -7.62
C TRP A 415 5.68 -18.20 -8.97
N VAL A 416 6.09 -19.47 -9.00
CA VAL A 416 6.48 -20.14 -10.23
C VAL A 416 5.21 -20.58 -10.97
N PRO A 417 5.02 -20.17 -12.24
CA PRO A 417 3.83 -20.53 -13.03
C PRO A 417 3.50 -22.03 -13.01
N ALA A 418 4.50 -22.91 -13.14
CA ALA A 418 4.31 -24.37 -13.09
C ALA A 418 3.67 -24.89 -11.79
N TYR A 419 3.76 -24.14 -10.68
CA TYR A 419 3.22 -24.53 -9.38
C TYR A 419 1.90 -23.83 -9.02
N VAL A 420 1.55 -22.73 -9.70
CA VAL A 420 0.38 -21.90 -9.37
C VAL A 420 -0.73 -21.96 -10.43
N LYS A 421 -0.45 -22.60 -11.58
CA LYS A 421 -1.38 -22.68 -12.73
C LYS A 421 -2.67 -23.47 -12.46
N ASP A 422 -2.76 -24.19 -11.35
CA ASP A 422 -3.93 -24.95 -10.91
C ASP A 422 -5.06 -24.07 -10.34
N THR A 423 -4.76 -22.80 -10.06
CA THR A 423 -5.72 -21.82 -9.53
C THR A 423 -6.09 -20.80 -10.62
N PHE A 424 -7.32 -20.29 -10.56
CA PHE A 424 -7.76 -19.19 -11.42
C PHE A 424 -7.14 -17.86 -10.99
N TRP A 425 -6.45 -17.18 -11.94
CA TRP A 425 -5.77 -15.90 -11.68
C TRP A 425 -6.23 -14.78 -12.62
N ALA A 426 -7.33 -14.98 -13.36
CA ALA A 426 -7.84 -14.01 -14.34
C ALA A 426 -6.82 -13.52 -15.38
N GLY A 427 -5.73 -14.29 -15.59
CA GLY A 427 -4.62 -13.92 -16.46
C GLY A 427 -3.64 -12.88 -15.90
N MET A 428 -3.68 -12.56 -14.61
CA MET A 428 -2.79 -11.58 -13.93
C MET A 428 -1.38 -12.11 -13.66
N SER A 429 -0.74 -12.78 -14.62
CA SER A 429 0.62 -13.37 -14.43
C SER A 429 1.49 -13.45 -15.69
N SER A 430 1.07 -12.82 -16.78
CA SER A 430 1.84 -12.77 -18.02
C SER A 430 2.55 -11.44 -18.21
N THR A 431 3.84 -11.54 -18.47
CA THR A 431 4.81 -10.53 -18.92
C THR A 431 4.33 -9.53 -19.98
N LYS A 432 3.16 -9.71 -20.60
CA LYS A 432 2.55 -8.81 -21.59
C LYS A 432 1.57 -7.79 -21.00
N ARG A 433 1.14 -7.94 -19.75
CA ARG A 433 0.39 -6.90 -19.03
C ARG A 433 1.32 -6.29 -18.00
N SER A 434 1.35 -4.96 -17.91
CA SER A 434 1.95 -4.22 -16.81
C SER A 434 1.20 -4.58 -15.52
N GLU A 435 1.56 -5.72 -14.93
CA GLU A 435 0.87 -6.32 -13.77
C GLU A 435 1.29 -5.71 -12.43
N SER A 436 2.22 -4.76 -12.42
CA SER A 436 2.43 -3.95 -11.22
C SER A 436 1.23 -3.03 -11.06
N VAL A 437 0.66 -2.94 -9.86
CA VAL A 437 -0.49 -2.09 -9.55
C VAL A 437 -0.21 -0.60 -9.79
N ASN A 438 1.08 -0.22 -9.92
CA ASN A 438 1.50 1.00 -10.62
C ASN A 438 0.75 1.26 -11.94
N ALA A 439 0.23 0.24 -12.63
CA ALA A 439 -0.54 0.35 -13.87
C ALA A 439 -1.94 1.00 -13.71
N PHE A 440 -2.55 0.93 -12.51
CA PHE A 440 -3.85 1.60 -12.31
C PHE A 440 -3.66 3.11 -12.30
N PHE A 441 -2.73 3.60 -11.47
CA PHE A 441 -2.39 5.02 -11.35
C PHE A 441 -1.22 5.45 -12.25
N ASP A 442 -0.81 4.64 -13.22
CA ASP A 442 0.33 4.95 -14.09
C ASP A 442 0.06 6.23 -14.87
N GLY A 443 1.00 7.16 -14.84
CA GLY A 443 0.84 8.49 -15.42
C GLY A 443 0.00 9.48 -14.59
N TYR A 444 -0.68 9.04 -13.52
CA TYR A 444 -1.47 9.91 -12.62
C TYR A 444 -0.76 10.17 -11.30
N VAL A 445 -0.22 9.11 -10.69
CA VAL A 445 0.43 9.17 -9.38
C VAL A 445 1.86 8.67 -9.52
N ASN A 446 2.80 9.41 -8.93
CA ASN A 446 4.19 9.02 -8.88
C ASN A 446 4.82 9.46 -7.55
N ALA A 447 6.08 9.08 -7.35
CA ALA A 447 6.87 9.49 -6.20
C ALA A 447 7.25 10.99 -6.21
N ARG A 448 6.53 11.87 -6.92
CA ARG A 448 6.57 13.34 -6.78
C ARG A 448 5.19 13.95 -6.50
N THR A 449 4.13 13.13 -6.43
CA THR A 449 2.74 13.57 -6.24
C THR A 449 2.48 13.89 -4.77
N THR A 450 2.12 15.15 -4.48
CA THR A 450 1.70 15.58 -3.14
C THR A 450 0.31 15.06 -2.79
N LEU A 451 -0.06 15.02 -1.50
CA LEU A 451 -1.39 14.53 -1.08
C LEU A 451 -2.54 15.34 -1.69
N LYS A 452 -2.39 16.67 -1.81
CA LYS A 452 -3.38 17.53 -2.44
C LYS A 452 -3.58 17.17 -3.92
N GLN A 453 -2.48 17.00 -4.65
CA GLN A 453 -2.53 16.57 -6.06
C GLN A 453 -3.06 15.14 -6.19
N PHE A 454 -2.77 14.26 -5.23
CA PHE A 454 -3.24 12.90 -5.23
C PHE A 454 -4.77 12.82 -5.27
N VAL A 455 -5.48 13.63 -4.49
CA VAL A 455 -6.96 13.62 -4.48
C VAL A 455 -7.53 13.93 -5.88
N GLU A 456 -6.99 14.95 -6.56
CA GLU A 456 -7.42 15.31 -7.92
C GLU A 456 -7.04 14.23 -8.95
N GLN A 457 -5.82 13.71 -8.87
CA GLN A 457 -5.34 12.67 -9.78
C GLN A 457 -6.04 11.32 -9.57
N TYR A 458 -6.47 11.04 -8.34
CA TYR A 458 -7.25 9.86 -7.98
C TYR A 458 -8.60 9.85 -8.69
N GLU A 459 -9.36 10.95 -8.64
CA GLU A 459 -10.64 11.06 -9.35
C GLU A 459 -10.46 11.00 -10.88
N ASN A 460 -9.40 11.62 -11.41
CA ASN A 460 -9.09 11.57 -12.85
C ASN A 460 -8.75 10.14 -13.31
N ALA A 461 -7.97 9.40 -12.53
CA ALA A 461 -7.64 8.01 -12.83
C ALA A 461 -8.91 7.13 -12.82
N LEU A 462 -9.79 7.31 -11.84
CA LEU A 462 -11.06 6.58 -11.80
C LEU A 462 -11.95 6.89 -13.01
N ARG A 463 -12.10 8.18 -13.37
CA ARG A 463 -12.86 8.62 -14.53
C ARG A 463 -12.36 7.99 -15.83
N ASP A 464 -11.06 8.04 -16.09
CA ASP A 464 -10.45 7.48 -17.29
C ASP A 464 -10.67 5.96 -17.39
N LYS A 465 -10.54 5.23 -16.27
CA LYS A 465 -10.73 3.77 -16.24
C LYS A 465 -12.19 3.39 -16.48
N VAL A 466 -13.13 4.14 -15.90
CA VAL A 466 -14.57 3.96 -16.16
C VAL A 466 -14.92 4.27 -17.60
N GLU A 467 -14.39 5.36 -18.17
CA GLU A 467 -14.64 5.71 -19.57
C GLU A 467 -14.07 4.65 -20.53
N LYS A 468 -12.90 4.07 -20.21
CA LYS A 468 -12.31 2.95 -20.96
C LYS A 468 -13.19 1.70 -20.89
N GLU A 469 -13.69 1.33 -19.70
CA GLU A 469 -14.64 0.21 -19.54
C GLU A 469 -15.91 0.44 -20.37
N ASN A 470 -16.53 1.64 -20.27
CA ASN A 470 -17.73 1.99 -21.02
C ASN A 470 -17.51 1.95 -22.55
N LYS A 471 -16.35 2.41 -23.02
CA LYS A 471 -15.96 2.32 -24.44
C LYS A 471 -15.79 0.85 -24.87
N ALA A 472 -15.19 0.01 -24.04
CA ALA A 472 -15.02 -1.41 -24.31
C ALA A 472 -16.36 -2.18 -24.33
N ASP A 473 -17.29 -1.82 -23.45
CA ASP A 473 -18.67 -2.34 -23.41
C ASP A 473 -19.43 -1.96 -24.68
N SER A 474 -19.45 -0.67 -25.02
CA SER A 474 -20.11 -0.17 -26.22
C SER A 474 -19.56 -0.85 -27.48
N LYS A 475 -18.23 -0.98 -27.58
CA LYS A 475 -17.58 -1.71 -28.68
C LYS A 475 -17.99 -3.18 -28.72
N SER A 476 -18.08 -3.84 -27.58
CA SER A 476 -18.47 -5.26 -27.51
C SER A 476 -19.94 -5.52 -27.85
N PHE A 477 -20.78 -4.49 -27.68
CA PHE A 477 -22.20 -4.55 -28.01
C PHE A 477 -22.47 -4.16 -29.47
N GLN A 478 -21.78 -3.13 -29.99
CA GLN A 478 -22.03 -2.58 -31.32
C GLN A 478 -21.22 -3.26 -32.42
N GLN A 479 -20.09 -3.87 -32.08
CA GLN A 479 -19.18 -4.47 -33.06
C GLN A 479 -19.02 -5.96 -32.78
N GLN A 480 -18.98 -6.74 -33.86
CA GLN A 480 -18.72 -8.17 -33.81
C GLN A 480 -17.46 -8.48 -34.60
N ILE A 481 -16.50 -9.16 -33.96
CA ILE A 481 -15.31 -9.65 -34.65
C ILE A 481 -15.71 -10.89 -35.45
N PRO A 482 -15.45 -10.98 -36.76
CA PRO A 482 -15.82 -12.15 -37.55
C PRO A 482 -15.12 -13.41 -37.05
N CYS A 483 -15.81 -14.55 -37.16
CA CYS A 483 -15.21 -15.85 -36.93
C CYS A 483 -14.17 -16.14 -38.03
N ILE A 484 -13.05 -16.76 -37.64
CA ILE A 484 -11.97 -17.14 -38.56
C ILE A 484 -12.10 -18.59 -39.05
N THR A 485 -12.96 -19.38 -38.42
CA THR A 485 -13.28 -20.75 -38.81
C THR A 485 -14.78 -20.96 -38.97
N HIS A 486 -15.17 -22.15 -39.41
CA HIS A 486 -16.55 -22.58 -39.50
C HIS A 486 -17.02 -23.35 -38.25
N TYR A 487 -16.20 -23.44 -37.19
CA TYR A 487 -16.57 -24.16 -35.97
C TYR A 487 -17.71 -23.47 -35.23
N ASP A 488 -18.74 -24.23 -34.86
CA ASP A 488 -19.90 -23.68 -34.16
C ASP A 488 -19.58 -23.18 -32.76
N PHE A 489 -18.67 -23.86 -32.04
CA PHE A 489 -18.18 -23.37 -30.75
C PHE A 489 -17.47 -22.01 -30.87
N GLU A 490 -16.85 -21.66 -32.01
CA GLU A 490 -16.29 -20.31 -32.19
C GLU A 490 -17.39 -19.25 -32.15
N ARG A 491 -18.52 -19.51 -32.82
CA ARG A 491 -19.70 -18.63 -32.76
C ARG A 491 -20.29 -18.57 -31.36
N GLN A 492 -20.28 -19.69 -30.63
CA GLN A 492 -20.72 -19.75 -29.24
C GLN A 492 -19.91 -18.77 -28.36
N PHE A 493 -18.57 -18.80 -28.45
CA PHE A 493 -17.71 -17.85 -27.73
C PHE A 493 -17.86 -16.40 -28.23
N GLN A 494 -18.04 -16.18 -29.53
CA GLN A 494 -18.27 -14.85 -30.12
C GLN A 494 -19.55 -14.18 -29.59
N ALA A 495 -20.61 -14.98 -29.42
CA ALA A 495 -21.89 -14.53 -28.88
C ALA A 495 -21.78 -14.22 -27.38
N ALA A 496 -21.07 -15.05 -26.61
CA ALA A 496 -20.99 -14.94 -25.16
C ALA A 496 -19.94 -13.93 -24.66
N TYR A 497 -18.72 -13.95 -25.19
CA TYR A 497 -17.58 -13.20 -24.63
C TYR A 497 -17.52 -11.73 -25.09
N THR A 498 -16.88 -10.91 -24.27
CA THR A 498 -16.45 -9.56 -24.66
C THR A 498 -15.49 -9.61 -25.85
N THR A 499 -15.42 -8.52 -26.62
CA THR A 499 -14.53 -8.41 -27.78
C THR A 499 -13.07 -8.71 -27.42
N ALA A 500 -12.60 -8.26 -26.25
CA ALA A 500 -11.25 -8.53 -25.79
C ALA A 500 -11.02 -10.02 -25.51
N LYS A 501 -11.96 -10.67 -24.81
CA LYS A 501 -11.83 -12.09 -24.42
C LYS A 501 -12.05 -13.04 -25.60
N PHE A 502 -12.93 -12.68 -26.54
CA PHE A 502 -13.07 -13.42 -27.78
C PHE A 502 -11.80 -13.38 -28.64
N LYS A 503 -11.07 -12.26 -28.67
CA LYS A 503 -9.75 -12.20 -29.31
C LYS A 503 -8.75 -13.14 -28.65
N GLU A 504 -8.69 -13.16 -27.31
CA GLU A 504 -7.81 -14.10 -26.58
C GLU A 504 -8.15 -15.56 -26.95
N PHE A 505 -9.44 -15.89 -27.09
CA PHE A 505 -9.88 -17.21 -27.57
C PHE A 505 -9.48 -17.46 -29.03
N GLN A 506 -9.68 -16.50 -29.93
CA GLN A 506 -9.27 -16.62 -31.34
C GLN A 506 -7.75 -16.80 -31.49
N ASP A 507 -6.94 -16.19 -30.62
CA ASP A 507 -5.50 -16.40 -30.61
C ASP A 507 -5.16 -17.86 -30.27
N GLN A 508 -5.87 -18.48 -29.33
CA GLN A 508 -5.73 -19.92 -29.05
C GLN A 508 -6.23 -20.79 -30.21
N LEU A 509 -7.32 -20.37 -30.88
CA LEU A 509 -7.85 -21.03 -32.07
C LEU A 509 -6.86 -20.96 -33.25
N ARG A 510 -6.13 -19.86 -33.43
CA ARG A 510 -5.01 -19.78 -34.39
C ARG A 510 -3.85 -20.68 -33.97
N GLY A 511 -3.55 -20.73 -32.67
CA GLY A 511 -2.53 -21.60 -32.09
C GLY A 511 -2.74 -23.08 -32.40
N LYS A 512 -4.00 -23.51 -32.61
CA LYS A 512 -4.35 -24.87 -33.07
C LYS A 512 -3.58 -25.30 -34.34
N ILE A 513 -3.24 -24.37 -35.24
CA ILE A 513 -2.52 -24.68 -36.50
C ILE A 513 -1.19 -25.37 -36.21
N TYR A 514 -0.57 -25.07 -35.06
CA TYR A 514 0.70 -25.65 -34.64
C TYR A 514 0.54 -26.88 -33.74
N CYS A 515 -0.70 -27.32 -33.46
CA CYS A 515 -1.01 -28.38 -32.52
C CYS A 515 -1.56 -29.63 -33.22
N TYR A 516 -0.84 -30.75 -33.09
CA TYR A 516 -1.15 -32.03 -33.75
C TYR A 516 -1.57 -33.08 -32.71
N PRO A 517 -2.88 -33.28 -32.49
CA PRO A 517 -3.39 -34.26 -31.53
C PRO A 517 -3.25 -35.69 -32.06
N THR A 518 -2.86 -36.61 -31.19
CA THR A 518 -2.79 -38.06 -31.43
C THR A 518 -3.48 -38.78 -30.29
N HIS A 519 -4.41 -39.68 -30.60
CA HIS A 519 -5.04 -40.51 -29.58
C HIS A 519 -4.04 -41.52 -29.03
N LEU A 520 -3.87 -41.55 -27.70
CA LEU A 520 -2.91 -42.45 -27.03
C LEU A 520 -3.63 -43.66 -26.44
N ASN A 521 -4.63 -43.43 -25.60
CA ASN A 521 -5.37 -44.50 -24.93
C ASN A 521 -6.81 -44.08 -24.61
N ARG A 522 -7.62 -45.08 -24.25
CA ARG A 522 -8.99 -44.91 -23.77
C ARG A 522 -9.22 -45.80 -22.56
N GLU A 523 -9.61 -45.18 -21.45
CA GLU A 523 -10.01 -45.85 -20.21
C GLU A 523 -11.49 -45.54 -19.93
N GLY A 524 -12.37 -46.47 -20.31
CA GLY A 524 -13.82 -46.27 -20.23
C GLY A 524 -14.31 -45.10 -21.09
N SER A 525 -14.82 -44.05 -20.45
CA SER A 525 -15.30 -42.82 -21.11
C SER A 525 -14.21 -41.74 -21.23
N ILE A 526 -13.02 -41.97 -20.69
CA ILE A 526 -11.90 -41.00 -20.70
C ILE A 526 -10.95 -41.37 -21.84
N PHE A 527 -10.73 -40.41 -22.73
CA PHE A 527 -9.77 -40.47 -23.82
C PHE A 527 -8.55 -39.64 -23.46
N THR A 528 -7.35 -40.19 -23.66
CA THR A 528 -6.09 -39.46 -23.49
C THR A 528 -5.49 -39.16 -24.86
N PHE A 529 -5.24 -37.88 -25.12
CA PHE A 529 -4.60 -37.39 -26.33
C PHE A 529 -3.23 -36.80 -26.01
N GLY A 530 -2.24 -37.18 -26.83
CA GLY A 530 -0.94 -36.51 -26.90
C GLY A 530 -0.98 -35.45 -28.00
N VAL A 531 -0.80 -34.19 -27.64
CA VAL A 531 -0.80 -33.05 -28.57
C VAL A 531 0.62 -32.55 -28.72
N ARG A 532 1.18 -32.72 -29.93
CA ARG A 532 2.48 -32.15 -30.28
C ARG A 532 2.28 -30.70 -30.73
N GLU A 533 2.89 -29.76 -30.02
CA GLU A 533 2.88 -28.35 -30.36
C GLU A 533 4.22 -27.93 -30.95
N ASP A 534 4.19 -27.35 -32.15
CA ASP A 534 5.33 -26.74 -32.79
C ASP A 534 5.51 -25.31 -32.29
N SER A 535 6.45 -25.13 -31.36
CA SER A 535 6.70 -23.85 -30.71
C SER A 535 8.07 -23.29 -31.07
N LYS A 536 8.19 -21.96 -31.03
CA LYS A 536 9.47 -21.26 -31.15
C LYS A 536 9.89 -20.74 -29.79
N ILE A 537 11.04 -21.18 -29.32
CA ILE A 537 11.63 -20.70 -28.07
C ILE A 537 12.83 -19.82 -28.42
N PHE A 538 12.98 -18.71 -27.70
CA PHE A 538 14.16 -17.86 -27.84
C PHE A 538 15.33 -18.47 -27.08
N CYS A 539 16.42 -18.76 -27.77
CA CYS A 539 17.67 -19.20 -27.15
C CYS A 539 18.79 -18.23 -27.53
N GLU A 540 19.66 -17.88 -26.58
CA GLU A 540 20.89 -17.17 -26.94
C GLU A 540 21.84 -18.14 -27.66
N GLY A 541 22.32 -17.73 -28.84
CA GLY A 541 23.47 -18.38 -29.47
C GLY A 541 24.77 -18.03 -28.72
N GLU A 542 25.82 -18.83 -28.93
CA GLU A 542 27.17 -18.59 -28.37
C GLU A 542 27.71 -17.19 -28.69
N ASP A 543 27.22 -16.60 -29.78
CA ASP A 543 27.53 -15.29 -30.34
C ASP A 543 26.73 -14.12 -29.69
N GLY A 544 25.94 -14.38 -28.64
CA GLY A 544 25.15 -13.35 -27.91
C GLY A 544 23.97 -12.78 -28.70
N LYS A 545 23.70 -13.30 -29.90
CA LYS A 545 22.52 -12.98 -30.70
C LYS A 545 21.44 -14.04 -30.44
N GLY A 546 20.22 -13.59 -30.13
CA GLY A 546 19.07 -14.47 -29.96
C GLY A 546 18.79 -15.25 -31.25
N LYS A 547 18.82 -16.58 -31.17
CA LYS A 547 18.42 -17.51 -32.23
C LYS A 547 17.07 -18.11 -31.85
N GLU A 548 16.08 -17.96 -32.72
CA GLU A 548 14.80 -18.68 -32.58
C GLU A 548 15.05 -20.17 -32.82
N LYS A 549 14.81 -21.01 -31.81
CA LYS A 549 14.88 -22.46 -31.93
C LYS A 549 13.47 -23.01 -32.02
N ARG A 550 13.20 -23.76 -33.09
CA ARG A 550 11.98 -24.57 -33.20
C ARG A 550 12.09 -25.75 -32.24
N VAL A 551 11.10 -25.89 -31.37
CA VAL A 551 11.02 -26.96 -30.37
C VAL A 551 9.62 -27.57 -30.44
N ILE A 552 9.57 -28.89 -30.48
CA ILE A 552 8.31 -29.63 -30.39
C ILE A 552 8.06 -29.93 -28.92
N LEU A 553 6.95 -29.43 -28.40
CA LEU A 553 6.49 -29.68 -27.04
C LEU A 553 5.36 -30.71 -27.06
N GLU A 554 5.31 -31.59 -26.08
CA GLU A 554 4.25 -32.59 -25.97
C GLU A 554 3.34 -32.27 -24.79
N PHE A 555 2.04 -32.23 -25.05
CA PHE A 555 1.00 -31.96 -24.07
C PHE A 555 0.04 -33.13 -23.96
N ILE A 556 -0.44 -33.38 -22.75
CA ILE A 556 -1.48 -34.38 -22.51
C ILE A 556 -2.81 -33.67 -22.31
N VAL A 557 -3.83 -34.12 -23.04
CA VAL A 557 -5.21 -33.70 -22.91
C VAL A 557 -6.07 -34.90 -22.55
N LEU A 558 -6.82 -34.80 -21.46
CA LEU A 558 -7.81 -35.78 -21.03
C LEU A 558 -9.18 -35.27 -21.46
N PHE A 559 -9.95 -36.13 -22.11
CA PHE A 559 -11.31 -35.84 -22.55
C PHE A 559 -12.28 -36.92 -22.07
N ASN A 560 -13.21 -36.55 -21.21
CA ASN A 560 -14.32 -37.41 -20.80
C ASN A 560 -15.50 -37.19 -21.75
N GLN A 561 -15.80 -38.20 -22.57
CA GLN A 561 -16.88 -38.13 -23.56
C GLN A 561 -18.27 -38.06 -22.93
N GLY A 562 -18.49 -38.68 -21.77
CA GLY A 562 -19.82 -38.73 -21.13
C GLY A 562 -20.27 -37.36 -20.61
N GLU A 563 -19.35 -36.62 -19.99
CA GLU A 563 -19.63 -35.30 -19.44
C GLU A 563 -19.21 -34.15 -20.37
N CYS A 564 -18.46 -34.45 -21.44
CA CYS A 564 -17.74 -33.48 -22.25
C CYS A 564 -16.79 -32.61 -21.39
N ASP A 565 -16.11 -33.24 -20.43
CA ASP A 565 -15.09 -32.61 -19.59
C ASP A 565 -13.71 -32.74 -20.24
N VAL A 566 -13.02 -31.63 -20.45
CA VAL A 566 -11.67 -31.50 -21.00
C VAL A 566 -10.71 -30.94 -19.95
N GLN A 567 -9.54 -31.57 -19.83
CA GLN A 567 -8.45 -31.11 -18.98
C GLN A 567 -7.14 -31.18 -19.77
N CYS A 568 -6.31 -30.15 -19.66
CA CYS A 568 -5.01 -30.12 -20.31
C CYS A 568 -3.89 -29.88 -19.31
N MET A 569 -2.77 -30.56 -19.52
CA MET A 569 -1.55 -30.37 -18.73
C MET A 569 -1.06 -28.91 -18.72
N CYS A 570 -1.33 -28.11 -19.75
CA CYS A 570 -0.92 -26.69 -19.78
C CYS A 570 -1.67 -25.81 -18.78
N ARG A 571 -2.84 -26.26 -18.30
CA ARG A 571 -3.71 -25.58 -17.32
C ARG A 571 -4.13 -24.16 -17.68
N LEU A 572 -4.14 -23.81 -18.97
CA LEU A 572 -4.47 -22.44 -19.39
C LEU A 572 -5.91 -22.04 -19.04
N PHE A 573 -6.84 -23.00 -19.14
CA PHE A 573 -8.24 -22.75 -18.80
C PHE A 573 -8.41 -22.51 -17.31
N GLU A 574 -7.81 -23.34 -16.47
CA GLU A 574 -7.82 -23.17 -15.02
C GLU A 574 -7.19 -21.83 -14.63
N PHE A 575 -6.12 -21.43 -15.31
CA PHE A 575 -5.38 -20.20 -15.02
C PHE A 575 -6.06 -18.90 -15.50
N ARG A 576 -6.61 -18.90 -16.73
CA ARG A 576 -7.17 -17.70 -17.39
C ARG A 576 -8.66 -17.76 -17.66
N GLY A 577 -9.25 -18.95 -17.68
CA GLY A 577 -10.62 -19.17 -18.11
C GLY A 577 -10.82 -19.15 -19.63
N ILE A 578 -9.75 -19.37 -20.39
CA ILE A 578 -9.78 -19.46 -21.86
C ILE A 578 -9.23 -20.82 -22.26
N LEU A 579 -9.94 -21.54 -23.13
CA LEU A 579 -9.50 -22.84 -23.65
C LEU A 579 -8.19 -22.70 -24.41
N CYS A 580 -7.21 -23.58 -24.14
CA CYS A 580 -5.95 -23.58 -24.87
C CYS A 580 -6.08 -24.17 -26.28
N SER A 581 -5.10 -23.85 -27.13
CA SER A 581 -4.91 -24.48 -28.44
C SER A 581 -4.98 -26.01 -28.39
N HIS A 582 -4.40 -26.65 -27.37
CA HIS A 582 -4.41 -28.11 -27.23
C HIS A 582 -5.81 -28.69 -27.02
N ILE A 583 -6.62 -28.07 -26.15
CA ILE A 583 -8.00 -28.47 -25.92
C ILE A 583 -8.82 -28.25 -27.18
N ILE A 584 -8.67 -27.09 -27.82
CA ILE A 584 -9.40 -26.77 -29.06
C ILE A 584 -9.03 -27.76 -30.18
N SER A 585 -7.76 -28.20 -30.27
CA SER A 585 -7.34 -29.26 -31.19
C SER A 585 -8.10 -30.57 -30.96
N VAL A 586 -8.28 -30.98 -29.70
CA VAL A 586 -8.98 -32.21 -29.34
C VAL A 586 -10.48 -32.08 -29.54
N LEU A 587 -11.09 -30.94 -29.18
CA LEU A 587 -12.53 -30.69 -29.42
C LEU A 587 -12.87 -30.75 -30.91
N ALA A 588 -12.02 -30.16 -31.75
CA ALA A 588 -12.17 -30.22 -33.20
C ALA A 588 -11.98 -31.65 -33.75
N LEU A 589 -11.06 -32.43 -33.19
CA LEU A 589 -10.85 -33.85 -33.58
C LEU A 589 -12.05 -34.72 -33.19
N MET A 590 -12.69 -34.42 -32.05
CA MET A 590 -13.87 -35.12 -31.55
C MET A 590 -15.18 -34.58 -32.13
N GLU A 591 -15.12 -33.65 -33.10
CA GLU A 591 -16.27 -33.05 -33.78
C GLU A 591 -17.31 -32.43 -32.82
N ILE A 592 -16.84 -31.86 -31.71
CA ILE A 592 -17.72 -31.19 -30.74
C ILE A 592 -18.24 -29.89 -31.36
N THR A 593 -19.55 -29.75 -31.45
CA THR A 593 -20.23 -28.54 -31.95
C THR A 593 -20.40 -27.51 -30.84
N ASP A 594 -20.89 -27.96 -29.69
CA ASP A 594 -21.25 -27.11 -28.56
C ASP A 594 -20.39 -27.40 -27.35
N VAL A 595 -19.68 -26.38 -26.88
CA VAL A 595 -18.87 -26.50 -25.69
C VAL A 595 -19.77 -26.34 -24.46
N PRO A 596 -19.63 -27.19 -23.43
CA PRO A 596 -20.39 -27.07 -22.20
C PRO A 596 -20.21 -25.71 -21.52
N SER A 597 -21.28 -25.21 -20.90
CA SER A 597 -21.32 -23.88 -20.25
C SER A 597 -20.24 -23.68 -19.18
N ARG A 598 -19.73 -24.75 -18.55
CA ARG A 598 -18.60 -24.70 -17.60
C ARG A 598 -17.33 -24.06 -18.18
N TYR A 599 -17.12 -24.17 -19.49
CA TYR A 599 -15.97 -23.57 -20.18
C TYR A 599 -16.23 -22.17 -20.72
N ILE A 600 -17.46 -21.67 -20.58
CA ILE A 600 -17.87 -20.30 -20.93
C ILE A 600 -18.04 -19.52 -19.64
N LEU A 601 -16.93 -18.98 -19.13
CA LEU A 601 -16.94 -18.32 -17.82
C LEU A 601 -17.84 -17.09 -17.83
N GLN A 602 -18.76 -17.04 -16.86
CA GLN A 602 -19.61 -15.86 -16.61
C GLN A 602 -18.78 -14.58 -16.48
N ARG A 603 -17.59 -14.67 -15.89
CA ARG A 603 -16.65 -13.55 -15.75
C ARG A 603 -16.38 -12.81 -17.06
N TRP A 604 -16.26 -13.52 -18.17
CA TRP A 604 -15.87 -12.96 -19.48
C TRP A 604 -17.05 -12.61 -20.37
N ARG A 605 -18.28 -12.87 -19.91
CA ARG A 605 -19.49 -12.67 -20.69
C ARG A 605 -19.88 -11.21 -20.80
N LYS A 606 -20.30 -10.79 -21.99
CA LYS A 606 -20.80 -9.42 -22.27
C LYS A 606 -22.29 -9.25 -22.02
N ASP A 607 -23.04 -10.35 -21.98
CA ASP A 607 -24.50 -10.35 -21.80
C ASP A 607 -24.93 -10.28 -20.32
N ILE A 608 -23.97 -10.35 -19.39
CA ILE A 608 -24.22 -10.20 -17.96
C ILE A 608 -24.21 -8.72 -17.58
N LYS A 609 -25.34 -8.25 -17.07
CA LYS A 609 -25.45 -6.93 -16.46
C LYS A 609 -24.82 -6.96 -15.07
N ARG A 610 -23.91 -6.04 -14.79
CA ARG A 610 -23.16 -6.00 -13.53
C ARG A 610 -23.62 -4.82 -12.69
N LYS A 611 -23.72 -5.02 -11.38
CA LYS A 611 -24.29 -4.01 -10.46
C LYS A 611 -23.58 -2.67 -10.54
N HIS A 612 -22.25 -2.69 -10.65
CA HIS A 612 -21.41 -1.50 -10.67
C HIS A 612 -21.66 -0.58 -11.88
N THR A 613 -22.25 -1.08 -12.97
CA THR A 613 -22.63 -0.25 -14.13
C THR A 613 -23.89 0.58 -13.88
N PHE A 614 -24.63 0.31 -12.80
CA PHE A 614 -25.83 1.06 -12.42
C PHE A 614 -25.58 2.02 -11.23
N ILE A 615 -24.37 2.01 -10.66
CA ILE A 615 -24.06 2.83 -9.49
C ILE A 615 -23.52 4.18 -9.95
N ARG A 616 -24.17 5.24 -9.48
CA ARG A 616 -23.72 6.62 -9.66
C ARG A 616 -22.44 6.85 -8.85
N CYS A 617 -21.44 7.46 -9.48
CA CYS A 617 -20.20 7.89 -8.81
C CYS A 617 -19.87 9.33 -9.14
N SER A 618 -19.10 9.99 -8.26
CA SER A 618 -18.81 11.43 -8.33
C SER A 618 -18.02 11.85 -9.58
N TYR A 619 -17.32 10.92 -10.21
CA TYR A 619 -16.41 11.12 -11.32
C TYR A 619 -16.93 10.53 -12.64
N ASP A 620 -18.08 9.87 -12.66
CA ASP A 620 -18.69 9.34 -13.88
C ASP A 620 -19.67 10.38 -14.43
N ASP A 621 -19.31 11.09 -15.51
CA ASP A 621 -20.15 12.11 -16.14
C ASP A 621 -21.45 11.54 -16.75
N MET A 622 -21.64 10.21 -16.74
CA MET A 622 -22.90 9.52 -17.10
C MET A 622 -24.02 9.69 -16.06
N ILE A 623 -23.97 10.78 -15.28
CA ILE A 623 -24.84 11.13 -14.15
C ILE A 623 -26.35 11.01 -14.45
N ASP A 624 -26.76 10.97 -15.71
CA ASP A 624 -28.17 11.12 -16.10
C ASP A 624 -28.66 10.19 -17.23
N THR A 625 -28.12 8.97 -17.32
CA THR A 625 -28.77 7.99 -18.21
C THR A 625 -30.14 7.59 -17.63
N GLN A 626 -31.17 7.52 -18.48
CA GLN A 626 -32.52 7.09 -18.06
C GLN A 626 -32.51 5.72 -17.35
N VAL A 627 -31.53 4.86 -17.65
CA VAL A 627 -31.39 3.54 -17.03
C VAL A 627 -30.99 3.66 -15.56
N VAL A 628 -30.04 4.52 -15.21
CA VAL A 628 -29.63 4.75 -13.81
C VAL A 628 -30.77 5.36 -13.02
N GLN A 629 -31.49 6.34 -13.58
CA GLN A 629 -32.68 6.92 -12.93
C GLN A 629 -33.78 5.88 -12.66
N ARG A 630 -34.05 5.00 -13.64
CA ARG A 630 -35.01 3.90 -13.48
C ARG A 630 -34.55 2.92 -12.40
N TYR A 631 -33.26 2.57 -12.38
CA TYR A 631 -32.69 1.68 -11.37
C TYR A 631 -32.81 2.28 -9.96
N ASP A 632 -32.44 3.56 -9.78
CA ASP A 632 -32.56 4.25 -8.49
C ASP A 632 -34.00 4.28 -7.98
N ASN A 633 -34.96 4.56 -8.87
CA ASN A 633 -36.39 4.55 -8.53
C ASN A 633 -36.87 3.15 -8.12
N LEU A 634 -36.44 2.10 -8.83
CA LEU A 634 -36.75 0.72 -8.47
C LEU A 634 -36.14 0.36 -7.12
N CYS A 635 -34.87 0.67 -6.87
CA CYS A 635 -34.20 0.43 -5.59
C CYS A 635 -34.85 1.15 -4.41
N LYS A 636 -35.38 2.37 -4.61
CA LYS A 636 -36.15 3.08 -3.58
C LYS A 636 -37.45 2.35 -3.24
N ARG A 637 -38.23 1.98 -4.26
CA ARG A 637 -39.47 1.21 -4.07
C ARG A 637 -39.24 -0.18 -3.48
N SER A 638 -38.18 -0.86 -3.88
CA SER A 638 -37.81 -2.16 -3.33
C SER A 638 -37.42 -2.08 -1.86
N ARG A 639 -36.80 -0.97 -1.41
CA ARG A 639 -36.51 -0.75 0.02
C ARG A 639 -37.79 -0.58 0.84
N GLU A 640 -38.75 0.21 0.36
CA GLU A 640 -40.06 0.35 1.01
C GLU A 640 -40.76 -1.02 1.15
N LEU A 641 -40.72 -1.85 0.10
CA LEU A 641 -41.27 -3.21 0.15
C LEU A 641 -40.52 -4.12 1.13
N ALA A 642 -39.19 -4.01 1.19
CA ALA A 642 -38.38 -4.79 2.13
C ALA A 642 -38.62 -4.39 3.59
N GLU A 643 -38.77 -3.10 3.87
CA GLU A 643 -39.13 -2.57 5.20
C GLU A 643 -40.47 -3.13 5.66
N ASN A 644 -41.50 -3.08 4.80
CA ASN A 644 -42.82 -3.64 5.11
C ASN A 644 -42.80 -5.18 5.22
N GLY A 645 -42.03 -5.84 4.35
CA GLY A 645 -41.91 -7.30 4.35
C GLY A 645 -41.22 -7.84 5.59
N ALA A 646 -40.31 -7.08 6.20
CA ALA A 646 -39.54 -7.50 7.37
C ALA A 646 -40.36 -7.54 8.69
N GLU A 647 -41.59 -7.03 8.70
CA GLU A 647 -42.42 -6.95 9.92
C GLU A 647 -42.96 -8.30 10.39
N SER A 648 -43.13 -9.28 9.49
CA SER A 648 -43.58 -10.63 9.85
C SER A 648 -43.23 -11.65 8.75
N ASP A 649 -43.14 -12.94 9.13
CA ASP A 649 -42.88 -14.03 8.19
C ASP A 649 -43.92 -14.08 7.05
N ALA A 650 -45.19 -13.82 7.34
CA ALA A 650 -46.25 -13.81 6.34
C ALA A 650 -46.09 -12.68 5.30
N LEU A 651 -45.63 -11.50 5.73
CA LEU A 651 -45.36 -10.37 4.83
C LEU A 651 -44.05 -10.58 4.05
N HIS A 652 -43.05 -11.17 4.69
CA HIS A 652 -41.80 -11.58 4.04
C HIS A 652 -42.08 -12.52 2.87
N ASP A 653 -42.83 -13.60 3.12
CA ASP A 653 -43.16 -14.60 2.10
C ASP A 653 -44.00 -13.98 0.97
N LEU A 654 -44.97 -13.12 1.30
CA LEU A 654 -45.76 -12.38 0.31
C LEU A 654 -44.88 -11.50 -0.61
N VAL A 655 -43.91 -10.77 -0.04
CA VAL A 655 -42.99 -9.94 -0.81
C VAL A 655 -42.07 -10.81 -1.67
N MET A 656 -41.55 -11.91 -1.13
CA MET A 656 -40.69 -12.84 -1.86
C MET A 656 -41.40 -13.50 -3.04
N ASP A 657 -42.64 -13.95 -2.85
CA ASP A 657 -43.46 -14.53 -3.92
C ASP A 657 -43.74 -13.50 -5.04
N GLY A 658 -44.10 -12.27 -4.67
CA GLY A 658 -44.30 -11.19 -5.63
C GLY A 658 -43.03 -10.84 -6.42
N LEU A 659 -41.87 -10.83 -5.76
CA LEU A 659 -40.57 -10.61 -6.42
C LEU A 659 -40.23 -11.74 -7.40
N ASN A 660 -40.48 -13.00 -7.02
CA ASN A 660 -40.27 -14.16 -7.90
C ASN A 660 -41.18 -14.13 -9.14
N GLU A 661 -42.44 -13.74 -8.97
CA GLU A 661 -43.40 -13.58 -10.08
C GLU A 661 -42.98 -12.45 -11.03
N LEU A 662 -42.56 -11.30 -10.48
CA LEU A 662 -42.05 -10.18 -11.26
C LEU A 662 -40.78 -10.54 -12.04
N GLN A 663 -39.86 -11.26 -11.41
CA GLN A 663 -38.65 -11.76 -12.06
C GLN A 663 -39.00 -12.66 -13.26
N SER A 664 -39.93 -13.59 -13.07
CA SER A 664 -40.42 -14.48 -14.14
C SER A 664 -41.06 -13.69 -15.30
N LYS A 665 -41.85 -12.65 -15.00
CA LYS A 665 -42.44 -11.77 -16.03
C LYS A 665 -41.38 -10.97 -16.80
N ILE A 666 -40.35 -10.48 -16.12
CA ILE A 666 -39.23 -9.76 -16.74
C ILE A 666 -38.46 -10.67 -17.69
N ASP A 667 -38.16 -11.90 -17.26
CA ASP A 667 -37.43 -12.87 -18.08
C ASP A 667 -38.25 -13.29 -19.31
N ALA A 668 -39.55 -13.53 -19.14
CA ALA A 668 -40.47 -13.78 -20.26
C ALA A 668 -40.56 -12.62 -21.25
N TYR A 669 -40.50 -11.36 -20.76
CA TYR A 669 -40.51 -10.19 -21.62
C TYR A 669 -39.19 -10.01 -22.39
N ARG A 670 -38.05 -10.41 -21.81
CA ARG A 670 -36.73 -10.37 -22.47
C ARG A 670 -36.53 -11.47 -23.50
N ALA A 671 -37.25 -12.58 -23.38
CA ALA A 671 -37.21 -13.69 -24.31
C ALA A 671 -38.10 -13.50 -25.56
N ARG A 672 -38.93 -12.44 -25.57
CA ARG A 672 -39.68 -11.97 -26.74
C ARG A 672 -38.82 -11.00 -27.55
#